data_AF-A0A565BIB8-F1
#
_entry.id   AF-A0A565BIB8-F1
#
_cell.length_a   1.000
_cell.length_b   1.000
_cell.length_c   1.000
_cell.angle_alpha   90.00
_cell.angle_beta   90.00
_cell.angle_gamma   90.00
#
_symmetry.space_group_name_H-M   'P 1'
#
loop_
_entity.id
_entity.type
_entity.pdbx_description
1 polymer ?
#
loop_
_entity_poly.entity_id
_entity_poly.type
_entity_poly.pdbx_seq_one_letter_code
_entity_poly.pdbx_strand_id
1 'polypeptide(L)'
;MKTQILTFIFLLQIAFTISLHFHPLDPLTPQEINKTSSIIKKSHLGNLKDLTFHYLDLEEPNKSHVLQWLHSKSTKKPPPRRRSLVVVRAGGQTHELIIDLTTNKIASSRIYTGHGFPPFTFIELFKASKLPLTYPSFAKSILDRSLNISEVSCIPFTVGWYGETTTRRELKASCFYRDGSINVFTRPIEGITITIDVDSMKVVKYSDRFRKPLPDSKGNDFRTKHKPSSFSCNVSDTSFKILGKKIIKWENWKFHVGFNARAGIIISTASVLDPRTKRFRRVMYRGHVSETFVPYMDPTYEWYFRTFMDIGEFGFGKSAVNLQPLIDCPQNAAFLDGHVAGPDGTAQRMSNVMCVFEKNGFGASFRHTEINVPGQVITSGEGDISLVVRMVATLGNYDYIVDWEFKKNGAIRVGVGLTGVLEVKATSYTSNDQITENVYGTLVAKNTIAVNHDHYLTYYLDLDVDGNGNSLVKAKLKTVRVTDVNKSSSPRKSYWTVVRETAKTEADGRVRLGSEPVELLIVNPQKKTKIGNMVGYRLIPEHLPVTSLLTDDDYPEIRAGYTKYPVWVTAYNRSERWAGGFYSDRSRGDDGLAVWSSRNREIENKDIVMWYNVGFHHIPYQEDFPVMPTLHALREKHEKEVENLTLTTQPFNTLKLFVEATVLYIKRSISYLLAHGGWFMLITTLLVGFGVLLVTVDGPHGKHVEEVLEYVRYSLWWIALGVASSIGLGSGLHTFVLYLGPHIALFTLKATHCGRVDLKSAPYDTIQLKRVPSWLDKSCSEFGPPLMISAAGSRVPLTSILPQIQLEAILWGIGTALGELPPYFISRAASISGSRVDGMEELDGSSSEDSGFMATYLNRIKRWLLTHSQHLNFFTVLVLASVPNPLFDLAGIMCGQFGIQFWEFFLATLIGKAIIKTHIQTIFIICVCNNQLLDWMENELIWILSHVPGLASVLPGLTAKLHAMKEKYIDAPPPVPSHIKVNKWDFSFATIWNGIVWLMILNFFVKIVTATAQRHLKKKQEKEIAVLTHSD
;
A
#
# COMPACT_ATOMS: atom_id res chain seq x y z
N MET A 1 -56.33 27.60 43.63
CA MET A 1 -56.47 26.32 42.87
C MET A 1 -55.59 26.21 41.62
N LYS A 2 -55.41 27.25 40.78
CA LYS A 2 -54.60 27.14 39.54
C LYS A 2 -53.09 26.92 39.77
N THR A 3 -52.53 27.42 40.87
CA THR A 3 -51.09 27.33 41.15
C THR A 3 -50.64 25.94 41.62
N GLN A 4 -51.45 25.27 42.46
CA GLN A 4 -51.18 23.92 42.97
C GLN A 4 -51.32 22.84 41.88
N ILE A 5 -52.21 23.03 40.91
CA ILE A 5 -52.36 22.13 39.77
C ILE A 5 -51.15 22.25 38.83
N LEU A 6 -50.60 23.45 38.62
CA LEU A 6 -49.36 23.62 37.86
C LEU A 6 -48.16 22.97 38.54
N THR A 7 -48.04 23.05 39.86
CA THR A 7 -46.95 22.40 40.60
C THR A 7 -47.07 20.88 40.56
N PHE A 8 -48.30 20.34 40.62
CA PHE A 8 -48.55 18.90 40.51
C PHE A 8 -48.30 18.37 39.10
N ILE A 9 -48.63 19.14 38.05
CA ILE A 9 -48.32 18.80 36.65
C ILE A 9 -46.81 18.92 36.38
N PHE A 10 -46.12 19.90 36.99
CA PHE A 10 -44.67 20.03 36.89
C PHE A 10 -43.95 18.91 37.65
N LEU A 11 -44.46 18.50 38.81
CA LEU A 11 -43.97 17.32 39.55
C LEU A 11 -44.30 16.00 38.83
N LEU A 12 -45.44 15.90 38.14
CA LEU A 12 -45.75 14.76 37.26
C LEU A 12 -44.90 14.77 35.98
N GLN A 13 -44.54 15.92 35.43
CA GLN A 13 -43.57 16.03 34.33
C GLN A 13 -42.14 15.74 34.79
N ILE A 14 -41.78 16.03 36.04
CA ILE A 14 -40.51 15.62 36.65
C ILE A 14 -40.53 14.13 37.02
N ALA A 15 -41.67 13.55 37.40
CA ALA A 15 -41.84 12.11 37.59
C ALA A 15 -41.94 11.35 36.24
N PHE A 16 -42.40 12.02 35.18
CA PHE A 16 -42.23 11.64 33.76
C PHE A 16 -40.96 12.27 33.17
N THR A 17 -39.91 12.47 33.98
CA THR A 17 -38.56 12.51 33.40
C THR A 17 -38.39 11.20 32.67
N ILE A 18 -38.38 11.32 31.35
CA ILE A 18 -38.05 10.28 30.38
C ILE A 18 -37.00 9.40 31.06
N SER A 19 -37.36 8.16 31.41
CA SER A 19 -36.39 7.13 31.72
C SER A 19 -35.50 7.07 30.49
N LEU A 20 -34.40 7.82 30.51
CA LEU A 20 -33.40 7.81 29.47
C LEU A 20 -32.77 6.43 29.65
N HIS A 21 -33.32 5.46 28.93
CA HIS A 21 -32.88 4.08 29.04
C HIS A 21 -31.41 4.06 28.61
N PHE A 22 -30.52 3.90 29.59
CA PHE A 22 -29.09 3.71 29.34
C PHE A 22 -28.91 2.48 28.45
N HIS A 23 -27.91 2.53 27.57
CA HIS A 23 -27.54 1.34 26.82
C HIS A 23 -27.01 0.30 27.83
N PRO A 24 -27.36 -1.00 27.73
CA PRO A 24 -26.93 -2.01 28.70
C PRO A 24 -25.41 -2.16 28.86
N LEU A 25 -24.65 -1.74 27.83
CA LEU A 25 -23.18 -1.75 27.80
C LEU A 25 -22.56 -0.38 28.15
N ASP A 26 -23.34 0.62 28.54
CA ASP A 26 -22.78 1.89 29.00
C ASP A 26 -21.88 1.66 30.21
N PRO A 27 -20.67 2.26 30.25
CA PRO A 27 -19.79 2.20 31.40
C PRO A 27 -20.50 2.64 32.68
N LEU A 28 -19.99 2.22 33.83
CA LEU A 28 -20.55 2.66 35.10
C LEU A 28 -20.47 4.18 35.23
N THR A 29 -21.57 4.78 35.68
CA THR A 29 -21.60 6.22 35.96
C THR A 29 -20.83 6.54 37.25
N PRO A 30 -20.40 7.79 37.47
CA PRO A 30 -19.75 8.19 38.72
C PRO A 30 -20.58 7.85 39.96
N GLN A 31 -21.91 7.99 39.87
CA GLN A 31 -22.83 7.65 40.94
C GLN A 31 -22.81 6.14 41.22
N GLU A 32 -22.77 5.30 40.19
CA GLU A 32 -22.72 3.84 40.34
C GLU A 32 -21.39 3.34 40.89
N ILE A 33 -20.27 3.96 40.48
CA ILE A 33 -18.94 3.68 41.03
C ILE A 33 -18.91 4.01 42.54
N ASN A 34 -19.29 5.24 42.91
CA ASN A 34 -19.32 5.68 44.31
C ASN A 34 -20.28 4.85 45.17
N LYS A 35 -21.42 4.44 44.59
CA LYS A 35 -22.39 3.55 45.25
C LYS A 35 -21.83 2.15 45.49
N THR A 36 -21.15 1.58 44.49
CA THR A 36 -20.44 0.30 44.60
C THR A 36 -19.41 0.35 45.72
N SER A 37 -18.56 1.38 45.72
CA SER A 37 -17.55 1.59 46.76
C SER A 37 -18.17 1.73 48.15
N SER A 38 -19.26 2.49 48.28
CA SER A 38 -19.98 2.67 49.55
C SER A 38 -20.54 1.36 50.10
N ILE A 39 -21.06 0.47 49.23
CA ILE A 39 -21.56 -0.85 49.65
C ILE A 39 -20.42 -1.70 50.20
N ILE A 40 -19.27 -1.71 49.54
CA ILE A 40 -18.10 -2.51 49.94
C ILE A 40 -17.51 -1.97 51.25
N LYS A 41 -17.35 -0.65 51.38
CA LYS A 41 -16.84 -0.01 52.61
C LYS A 41 -17.74 -0.22 53.82
N LYS A 42 -19.05 -0.43 53.63
CA LYS A 42 -19.99 -0.76 54.71
C LYS A 42 -20.06 -2.26 55.04
N SER A 43 -19.43 -3.11 54.24
CA SER A 43 -19.36 -4.54 54.48
C SER A 43 -18.21 -4.90 55.42
N HIS A 44 -18.08 -6.18 55.79
CA HIS A 44 -16.96 -6.66 56.61
C HIS A 44 -15.58 -6.34 56.01
N LEU A 45 -15.48 -6.21 54.67
CA LEU A 45 -14.23 -5.83 53.99
C LEU A 45 -13.76 -4.42 54.34
N GLY A 46 -14.69 -3.51 54.66
CA GLY A 46 -14.36 -2.15 55.10
C GLY A 46 -13.67 -2.09 56.47
N ASN A 47 -13.80 -3.15 57.27
CA ASN A 47 -13.15 -3.26 58.58
C ASN A 47 -11.77 -3.93 58.50
N LEU A 48 -11.42 -4.51 57.35
CA LEU A 48 -10.10 -5.10 57.12
C LEU A 48 -9.06 -4.00 56.87
N LYS A 49 -7.81 -4.28 57.23
CA LYS A 49 -6.69 -3.38 56.93
C LYS A 49 -6.43 -3.31 55.42
N ASP A 50 -5.99 -2.14 54.98
CA ASP A 50 -5.48 -1.90 53.62
C ASP A 50 -6.47 -2.26 52.49
N LEU A 51 -7.75 -1.90 52.66
CA LEU A 51 -8.76 -2.03 51.60
C LEU A 51 -8.41 -1.12 50.42
N THR A 52 -8.04 -1.71 49.27
CA THR A 52 -7.73 -1.01 48.02
C THR A 52 -8.51 -1.59 46.84
N PHE A 53 -8.94 -0.71 45.94
CA PHE A 53 -9.67 -1.07 44.72
C PHE A 53 -8.70 -1.18 43.54
N HIS A 54 -8.55 -2.38 43.00
CA HIS A 54 -7.69 -2.64 41.84
C HIS A 54 -8.47 -2.69 40.53
N TYR A 55 -9.74 -3.08 40.59
CA TYR A 55 -10.64 -3.07 39.44
C TYR A 55 -12.06 -2.80 39.91
N LEU A 56 -12.79 -1.94 39.20
CA LEU A 56 -14.21 -1.70 39.43
C LEU A 56 -14.80 -1.24 38.10
N ASP A 57 -15.58 -2.11 37.46
CA ASP A 57 -16.20 -1.82 36.18
C ASP A 57 -17.54 -2.56 36.02
N LEU A 58 -18.21 -2.36 34.90
CA LEU A 58 -19.47 -3.02 34.57
C LEU A 58 -19.27 -4.54 34.48
N GLU A 59 -20.04 -5.31 35.26
CA GLU A 59 -20.21 -6.74 35.02
C GLU A 59 -21.21 -6.88 33.86
N GLU A 60 -20.68 -7.13 32.68
CA GLU A 60 -21.49 -7.10 31.46
C GLU A 60 -22.62 -8.13 31.48
N PRO A 61 -23.85 -7.72 31.10
CA PRO A 61 -24.96 -8.65 30.94
C PRO A 61 -24.63 -9.74 29.91
N ASN A 62 -25.33 -10.87 30.02
CA ASN A 62 -25.24 -11.92 29.01
C ASN A 62 -25.55 -11.36 27.61
N LYS A 63 -24.73 -11.75 26.62
CA LYS A 63 -24.85 -11.35 25.21
C LYS A 63 -26.29 -11.51 24.68
N SER A 64 -26.94 -12.64 24.98
CA SER A 64 -28.32 -12.91 24.61
C SER A 64 -29.32 -11.87 25.13
N HIS A 65 -29.17 -11.39 26.38
CA HIS A 65 -30.04 -10.37 26.96
C HIS A 65 -29.83 -9.00 26.31
N VAL A 66 -28.58 -8.65 26.00
CA VAL A 66 -28.26 -7.40 25.28
C VAL A 66 -28.86 -7.42 23.88
N LEU A 67 -28.69 -8.52 23.14
CA LEU A 67 -29.26 -8.68 21.80
C LEU A 67 -30.80 -8.64 21.80
N GLN A 68 -31.44 -9.28 22.78
CA GLN A 68 -32.90 -9.21 22.96
C GLN A 68 -33.38 -7.79 23.27
N TRP A 69 -32.64 -7.03 24.08
CA TRP A 69 -32.95 -5.63 24.36
C TRP A 69 -32.82 -4.76 23.10
N LEU A 70 -31.74 -4.94 22.32
CA LEU A 70 -31.52 -4.22 21.05
C LEU A 70 -32.60 -4.51 20.00
N HIS A 71 -33.16 -5.73 19.97
CA HIS A 71 -34.24 -6.11 19.06
C HIS A 71 -35.62 -5.62 19.50
N SER A 72 -35.81 -5.27 20.78
CA SER A 72 -37.10 -4.79 21.29
C SER A 72 -37.42 -3.41 20.71
N LYS A 73 -38.40 -3.36 19.79
CA LYS A 73 -38.93 -2.09 19.25
C LYS A 73 -39.64 -1.24 20.31
N SER A 74 -39.97 -1.82 21.47
CA SER A 74 -40.63 -1.12 22.56
C SER A 74 -39.62 -0.70 23.61
N THR A 75 -39.56 0.60 23.87
CA THR A 75 -38.88 1.24 25.02
C THR A 75 -39.47 0.82 26.39
N LYS A 76 -40.40 -0.15 26.43
CA LYS A 76 -41.04 -0.65 27.66
C LYS A 76 -40.33 -1.84 28.30
N LYS A 77 -39.40 -2.53 27.61
CA LYS A 77 -38.63 -3.61 28.25
C LYS A 77 -37.49 -2.99 29.07
N PRO A 78 -37.42 -3.25 30.39
CA PRO A 78 -36.33 -2.71 31.21
C PRO A 78 -35.00 -3.26 30.71
N PRO A 79 -33.90 -2.47 30.81
CA PRO A 79 -32.58 -2.96 30.49
C PRO A 79 -32.22 -4.14 31.43
N PRO A 80 -31.27 -5.01 31.02
CA PRO A 80 -30.74 -6.06 31.90
C PRO A 80 -30.27 -5.49 33.25
N ARG A 81 -30.34 -6.32 34.29
CA ARG A 81 -29.89 -5.93 35.64
C ARG A 81 -28.46 -5.41 35.58
N ARG A 82 -28.24 -4.25 36.18
CA ARG A 82 -26.95 -3.56 36.16
C ARG A 82 -26.13 -4.00 37.36
N ARG A 83 -24.94 -4.51 37.10
CA ARG A 83 -24.03 -5.06 38.10
C ARG A 83 -22.63 -4.51 37.89
N SER A 84 -21.84 -4.43 38.95
CA SER A 84 -20.42 -4.11 38.87
C SER A 84 -19.57 -5.30 39.30
N LEU A 85 -18.50 -5.54 38.55
CA LEU A 85 -17.43 -6.48 38.89
C LEU A 85 -16.33 -5.68 39.60
N VAL A 86 -15.94 -6.13 40.78
CA VAL A 86 -14.97 -5.43 41.62
C VAL A 86 -13.90 -6.39 42.08
N VAL A 87 -12.64 -5.99 41.94
CA VAL A 87 -11.50 -6.68 42.54
C VAL A 87 -10.84 -5.73 43.53
N VAL A 88 -10.84 -6.14 44.79
CA VAL A 88 -10.23 -5.40 45.90
C VAL A 88 -9.15 -6.24 46.55
N ARG A 89 -8.15 -5.59 47.14
CA ARG A 89 -7.26 -6.24 48.12
C ARG A 89 -7.62 -5.73 49.50
N ALA A 90 -7.70 -6.64 50.47
CA ALA A 90 -7.99 -6.32 51.86
C ALA A 90 -7.41 -7.41 52.76
N GLY A 91 -6.77 -7.04 53.88
CA GLY A 91 -6.17 -8.01 54.80
C GLY A 91 -5.11 -8.93 54.15
N GLY A 92 -4.42 -8.46 53.10
CA GLY A 92 -3.42 -9.23 52.36
C GLY A 92 -4.01 -10.24 51.34
N GLN A 93 -5.33 -10.26 51.16
CA GLN A 93 -6.01 -11.17 50.23
C GLN A 93 -6.67 -10.41 49.07
N THR A 94 -6.77 -11.04 47.90
CA THR A 94 -7.55 -10.53 46.77
C THR A 94 -8.97 -11.06 46.86
N HIS A 95 -9.95 -10.17 46.80
CA HIS A 95 -11.37 -10.50 46.78
C HIS A 95 -12.00 -10.09 45.45
N GLU A 96 -12.82 -10.98 44.89
CA GLU A 96 -13.65 -10.71 43.74
C GLU A 96 -15.11 -10.61 44.16
N LEU A 97 -15.75 -9.50 43.77
CA LEU A 97 -17.09 -9.15 44.18
C LEU A 97 -17.95 -8.84 42.97
N ILE A 98 -19.21 -9.27 43.03
CA ILE A 98 -20.25 -8.80 42.11
C ILE A 98 -21.26 -8.02 42.93
N ILE A 99 -21.46 -6.74 42.62
CA ILE A 99 -22.42 -5.88 43.30
C ILE A 99 -23.62 -5.67 42.40
N ASP A 100 -24.82 -5.93 42.93
CA ASP A 100 -26.07 -5.69 42.24
C ASP A 100 -26.58 -4.27 42.57
N LEU A 101 -26.48 -3.38 41.57
CA LEU A 101 -26.76 -1.95 41.74
C LEU A 101 -28.25 -1.64 41.83
N THR A 102 -29.10 -2.57 41.42
CA THR A 102 -30.56 -2.47 41.53
C THR A 102 -31.00 -2.79 42.95
N THR A 103 -30.43 -3.84 43.56
CA THR A 103 -30.79 -4.28 44.93
C THR A 103 -29.90 -3.68 46.02
N ASN A 104 -28.80 -3.01 45.65
CA ASN A 104 -27.80 -2.43 46.55
C ASN A 104 -27.11 -3.46 47.45
N LYS A 105 -26.89 -4.67 46.93
CA LYS A 105 -26.32 -5.80 47.70
C LYS A 105 -25.11 -6.41 47.01
N ILE A 106 -24.22 -6.97 47.81
CA ILE A 106 -23.16 -7.87 47.34
C ILE A 106 -23.84 -9.17 46.89
N ALA A 107 -23.84 -9.45 45.59
CA ALA A 107 -24.45 -10.65 45.03
C ALA A 107 -23.52 -11.86 45.09
N SER A 108 -22.21 -11.64 45.01
CA SER A 108 -21.18 -12.66 45.15
C SER A 108 -19.94 -12.05 45.78
N SER A 109 -19.26 -12.82 46.64
CA SER A 109 -17.96 -12.48 47.22
C SER A 109 -17.13 -13.75 47.31
N ARG A 110 -15.93 -13.75 46.72
CA ARG A 110 -14.98 -14.86 46.79
C ARG A 110 -13.56 -14.35 46.98
N ILE A 111 -12.74 -15.14 47.67
CA ILE A 111 -11.29 -14.91 47.76
C ILE A 111 -10.66 -15.58 46.54
N TYR A 112 -9.80 -14.85 45.83
CA TYR A 112 -9.00 -15.41 44.75
C TYR A 112 -7.80 -16.17 45.32
N THR A 113 -7.67 -17.44 44.97
CA THR A 113 -6.61 -18.34 45.45
C THR A 113 -5.69 -18.87 44.33
N GLY A 114 -5.89 -18.38 43.10
CA GLY A 114 -5.05 -18.76 41.95
C GLY A 114 -3.71 -18.02 41.92
N HIS A 115 -2.97 -18.20 40.83
CA HIS A 115 -1.68 -17.55 40.62
C HIS A 115 -1.81 -16.12 40.07
N GLY A 116 -0.82 -15.29 40.38
CA GLY A 116 -0.78 -13.89 39.95
C GLY A 116 -1.58 -12.92 40.82
N PHE A 117 -1.46 -11.64 40.48
CA PHE A 117 -2.01 -10.52 41.26
C PHE A 117 -2.77 -9.52 40.40
N PRO A 118 -3.70 -8.74 40.99
CA PRO A 118 -4.43 -7.74 40.25
C PRO A 118 -3.53 -6.57 39.82
N PRO A 119 -3.95 -5.77 38.82
CA PRO A 119 -3.19 -4.62 38.34
C PRO A 119 -2.74 -3.70 39.48
N PHE A 120 -1.54 -3.14 39.38
CA PHE A 120 -1.04 -2.18 40.35
C PHE A 120 -1.87 -0.89 40.32
N THR A 121 -2.04 -0.29 41.50
CA THR A 121 -2.65 1.03 41.61
C THR A 121 -1.59 2.12 41.46
N PHE A 122 -1.98 3.28 40.95
CA PHE A 122 -1.06 4.42 40.86
C PHE A 122 -0.43 4.80 42.22
N ILE A 123 -1.20 4.69 43.31
CA ILE A 123 -0.70 4.99 44.67
C ILE A 123 0.38 3.99 45.10
N GLU A 124 0.23 2.70 44.78
CA GLU A 124 1.25 1.68 45.06
C GLU A 124 2.53 1.97 44.29
N LEU A 125 2.43 2.22 42.98
CA LEU A 125 3.57 2.55 42.13
C LEU A 125 4.25 3.84 42.60
N PHE A 126 3.46 4.87 42.94
CA PHE A 126 4.00 6.13 43.46
C PHE A 126 4.75 5.92 44.78
N LYS A 127 4.18 5.19 45.75
CA LYS A 127 4.88 4.90 47.02
C LYS A 127 6.15 4.09 46.79
N ALA A 128 6.09 3.05 45.96
CA ALA A 128 7.24 2.23 45.60
C ALA A 128 8.35 3.07 44.92
N SER A 129 7.99 4.05 44.08
CA SER A 129 8.94 4.97 43.45
C SER A 129 9.76 5.81 44.43
N LYS A 130 9.20 6.08 45.63
CA LYS A 130 9.82 6.95 46.65
C LYS A 130 10.68 6.19 47.66
N LEU A 131 10.39 4.89 47.88
CA LEU A 131 11.12 4.07 48.85
C LEU A 131 12.65 4.08 48.65
N PRO A 132 13.19 3.91 47.41
CA PRO A 132 14.64 3.97 47.18
C PRO A 132 15.29 5.23 47.74
N LEU A 133 14.66 6.39 47.54
CA LEU A 133 15.22 7.70 47.91
C LEU A 133 15.41 7.87 49.43
N THR A 134 14.69 7.08 50.23
CA THR A 134 14.79 7.07 51.69
C THR A 134 15.62 5.91 52.24
N TYR A 135 16.08 5.00 51.37
CA TYR A 135 16.79 3.79 51.78
C TYR A 135 18.30 4.10 51.98
N PRO A 136 18.85 3.94 53.20
CA PRO A 136 20.21 4.41 53.52
C PRO A 136 21.31 3.84 52.61
N SER A 137 21.23 2.55 52.27
CA SER A 137 22.22 1.91 51.39
C SER A 137 22.15 2.44 49.95
N PHE A 138 20.96 2.81 49.48
CA PHE A 138 20.81 3.44 48.17
C PHE A 138 21.37 4.85 48.18
N ALA A 139 21.03 5.65 49.20
CA ALA A 139 21.55 7.00 49.35
C ALA A 139 23.09 7.04 49.38
N LYS A 140 23.71 6.10 50.11
CA LYS A 140 25.16 5.92 50.11
C LYS A 140 25.69 5.60 48.70
N SER A 141 25.06 4.68 47.98
CA SER A 141 25.50 4.27 46.63
C SER A 141 25.36 5.37 45.57
N ILE A 142 24.39 6.28 45.73
CA ILE A 142 24.24 7.49 44.92
C ILE A 142 25.35 8.50 45.25
N LEU A 143 25.64 8.71 46.54
CA LEU A 143 26.74 9.57 46.98
C LEU A 143 28.11 9.05 46.51
N ASP A 144 28.33 7.74 46.60
CA ASP A 144 29.57 7.10 46.15
C ASP A 144 29.76 7.18 44.62
N ARG A 145 28.69 7.47 43.86
CA ARG A 145 28.71 7.80 42.42
C ARG A 145 28.84 9.30 42.15
N SER A 146 29.02 10.11 43.20
CA SER A 146 29.08 11.58 43.12
C SER A 146 27.82 12.21 42.52
N LEU A 147 26.67 11.57 42.73
CA LEU A 147 25.36 12.04 42.25
C LEU A 147 24.56 12.66 43.40
N ASN A 148 23.71 13.63 43.08
CA ASN A 148 22.79 14.21 44.05
C ASN A 148 21.49 13.41 44.13
N ILE A 149 21.15 12.87 45.31
CA ILE A 149 19.93 12.09 45.50
C ILE A 149 18.65 12.87 45.19
N SER A 150 18.65 14.20 45.33
CA SER A 150 17.48 15.03 44.99
C SER A 150 17.17 15.01 43.50
N GLU A 151 18.17 14.75 42.64
CA GLU A 151 18.06 14.66 41.18
C GLU A 151 17.73 13.25 40.68
N VAL A 152 17.51 12.29 41.58
CA VAL A 152 17.17 10.91 41.23
C VAL A 152 15.65 10.74 41.12
N SER A 153 15.20 10.09 40.04
CA SER A 153 13.85 9.53 39.89
C SER A 153 13.95 8.02 39.91
N CYS A 154 13.09 7.31 40.62
CA CYS A 154 12.99 5.85 40.48
C CYS A 154 11.63 5.46 39.94
N ILE A 155 11.59 4.42 39.12
CA ILE A 155 10.39 3.90 38.46
C ILE A 155 10.30 2.41 38.80
N PRO A 156 9.20 1.95 39.43
CA PRO A 156 9.01 0.54 39.72
C PRO A 156 8.52 -0.22 38.49
N PHE A 157 9.14 -1.37 38.23
CA PHE A 157 8.80 -2.30 37.16
C PHE A 157 8.29 -3.62 37.73
N THR A 158 7.34 -4.24 37.03
CA THR A 158 6.90 -5.61 37.31
C THR A 158 8.03 -6.59 37.10
N VAL A 159 7.99 -7.72 37.79
CA VAL A 159 9.12 -8.67 37.86
C VAL A 159 8.84 -10.02 37.21
N GLY A 160 7.65 -10.20 36.64
CA GLY A 160 7.23 -11.47 36.04
C GLY A 160 7.32 -12.66 36.99
N TRP A 161 7.38 -13.88 36.46
CA TRP A 161 7.59 -15.11 37.22
C TRP A 161 8.66 -15.93 36.49
N TYR A 162 9.57 -16.55 37.25
CA TYR A 162 10.75 -17.25 36.73
C TYR A 162 10.97 -18.58 37.47
N GLY A 163 9.88 -19.32 37.73
CA GLY A 163 9.93 -20.65 38.33
C GLY A 163 9.84 -20.69 39.85
N GLU A 164 9.64 -19.55 40.52
CA GLU A 164 9.53 -19.53 41.98
C GLU A 164 8.28 -20.29 42.46
N THR A 165 8.44 -21.12 43.50
CA THR A 165 7.35 -21.94 44.07
C THR A 165 6.29 -21.09 44.77
N THR A 166 6.72 -20.02 45.45
CA THR A 166 5.86 -19.02 46.09
C THR A 166 6.20 -17.63 45.59
N THR A 167 5.20 -16.90 45.10
CA THR A 167 5.36 -15.54 44.60
C THR A 167 4.83 -14.53 45.62
N ARG A 168 5.55 -13.43 45.79
CA ARG A 168 5.05 -12.23 46.48
C ARG A 168 4.74 -11.16 45.44
N ARG A 169 3.94 -10.18 45.86
CA ARG A 169 3.60 -9.03 45.04
C ARG A 169 4.73 -8.00 45.11
N GLU A 170 5.61 -8.06 44.12
CA GLU A 170 6.93 -7.41 44.14
C GLU A 170 7.14 -6.53 42.92
N LEU A 171 7.88 -5.43 43.12
CA LEU A 171 8.34 -4.54 42.06
C LEU A 171 9.87 -4.39 42.15
N LYS A 172 10.55 -4.22 41.02
CA LYS A 172 11.94 -3.79 40.99
C LYS A 172 12.02 -2.32 40.58
N ALA A 173 12.62 -1.48 41.43
CA ALA A 173 12.78 -0.06 41.12
C ALA A 173 14.09 0.17 40.35
N SER A 174 13.95 0.72 39.14
CA SER A 174 15.05 1.26 38.33
C SER A 174 15.14 2.77 38.53
N CYS A 175 16.35 3.31 38.68
CA CYS A 175 16.53 4.73 38.99
C CYS A 175 17.30 5.46 37.89
N PHE A 176 16.98 6.73 37.72
CA PHE A 176 17.43 7.61 36.64
C PHE A 176 17.88 8.94 37.23
N TYR A 177 18.87 9.57 36.62
CA TYR A 177 19.41 10.85 37.06
C TYR A 177 19.01 11.98 36.12
N ARG A 178 18.33 13.00 36.63
CA ARG A 178 17.75 14.08 35.81
C ARG A 178 18.79 15.11 35.42
N ASP A 179 19.32 15.84 36.41
CA ASP A 179 20.32 16.90 36.22
C ASP A 179 19.90 17.87 35.11
N GLY A 180 18.74 18.48 35.34
CA GLY A 180 18.08 19.41 34.43
C GLY A 180 17.36 18.78 33.24
N SER A 181 17.61 17.51 32.92
CA SER A 181 16.87 16.81 31.86
C SER A 181 15.46 16.44 32.32
N ILE A 182 14.49 16.66 31.43
CA ILE A 182 13.11 16.19 31.59
C ILE A 182 12.91 14.75 31.10
N ASN A 183 13.85 14.24 30.28
CA ASN A 183 13.75 12.93 29.67
C ASN A 183 14.46 11.88 30.52
N VAL A 184 13.76 11.46 31.58
CA VAL A 184 14.33 10.63 32.64
C VAL A 184 14.83 9.28 32.13
N PHE A 185 14.11 8.66 31.19
CA PHE A 185 14.42 7.32 30.69
C PHE A 185 15.77 7.24 29.98
N THR A 186 16.28 8.35 29.44
CA THR A 186 17.57 8.40 28.72
C THR A 186 18.80 8.42 29.63
N ARG A 187 18.64 8.55 30.95
CA ARG A 187 19.75 8.69 31.91
C ARG A 187 19.67 7.67 33.06
N PRO A 188 19.70 6.36 32.77
CA PRO A 188 19.62 5.30 33.77
C PRO A 188 20.86 5.25 34.68
N ILE A 189 20.66 4.94 35.95
CA ILE A 189 21.70 4.63 36.93
C ILE A 189 21.86 3.11 36.95
N GLU A 190 22.74 2.61 36.09
CA GLU A 190 22.92 1.16 35.88
C GLU A 190 23.62 0.47 37.05
N GLY A 191 23.33 -0.83 37.21
CA GLY A 191 24.01 -1.73 38.15
C GLY A 191 23.43 -1.74 39.56
N ILE A 192 22.36 -0.98 39.82
CA ILE A 192 21.62 -1.03 41.09
C ILE A 192 20.25 -1.70 40.86
N THR A 193 19.92 -2.69 41.68
CA THR A 193 18.61 -3.34 41.70
C THR A 193 18.01 -3.25 43.11
N ILE A 194 16.76 -2.80 43.19
CA ILE A 194 16.02 -2.65 44.45
C ILE A 194 14.69 -3.37 44.31
N THR A 195 14.47 -4.43 45.09
CA THR A 195 13.20 -5.16 45.11
C THR A 195 12.35 -4.70 46.28
N ILE A 196 11.09 -4.39 45.99
CA ILE A 196 10.10 -3.84 46.91
C ILE A 196 8.96 -4.83 47.02
N ASP A 197 8.63 -5.24 48.24
CA ASP A 197 7.38 -5.92 48.54
C ASP A 197 6.27 -4.87 48.67
N VAL A 198 5.25 -4.97 47.82
CA VAL A 198 4.21 -3.95 47.67
C VAL A 198 3.16 -4.04 48.77
N ASP A 199 2.90 -5.24 49.29
CA ASP A 199 1.92 -5.43 50.37
C ASP A 199 2.42 -4.84 51.68
N SER A 200 3.71 -5.03 51.99
CA SER A 200 4.35 -4.42 53.17
C SER A 200 4.90 -3.01 52.92
N MET A 201 5.00 -2.61 51.64
CA MET A 201 5.62 -1.37 51.17
C MET A 201 7.04 -1.17 51.73
N LYS A 202 7.89 -2.19 51.60
CA LYS A 202 9.27 -2.21 52.11
C LYS A 202 10.26 -2.73 51.08
N VAL A 203 11.49 -2.22 51.13
CA VAL A 203 12.63 -2.78 50.38
C VAL A 203 13.00 -4.13 51.00
N VAL A 204 12.92 -5.20 50.21
CA VAL A 204 13.23 -6.58 50.64
C VAL A 204 14.57 -7.08 50.11
N LYS A 205 15.04 -6.51 49.00
CA LYS A 205 16.35 -6.83 48.43
C LYS A 205 16.99 -5.57 47.87
N TYR A 206 18.28 -5.42 48.12
CA TYR A 206 19.10 -4.35 47.58
C TYR A 206 20.39 -4.93 47.04
N SER A 207 20.79 -4.54 45.84
CA SER A 207 22.04 -4.97 45.22
C SER A 207 22.64 -3.82 44.42
N ASP A 208 23.89 -3.50 44.68
CA ASP A 208 24.72 -2.59 43.89
C ASP A 208 25.90 -3.41 43.35
N ARG A 209 25.90 -3.69 42.04
CA ARG A 209 26.79 -4.69 41.41
C ARG A 209 27.92 -4.05 40.63
N PHE A 210 27.64 -2.98 39.88
CA PHE A 210 28.62 -2.31 39.04
C PHE A 210 28.25 -0.85 38.79
N ARG A 211 29.19 -0.12 38.18
CA ARG A 211 29.03 1.29 37.80
C ARG A 211 29.29 1.45 36.31
N LYS A 212 28.46 2.25 35.64
CA LYS A 212 28.68 2.70 34.26
C LYS A 212 28.63 4.23 34.20
N PRO A 213 29.32 4.86 33.23
CA PRO A 213 29.19 6.29 33.00
C PRO A 213 27.73 6.65 32.76
N LEU A 214 27.28 7.75 33.37
CA LEU A 214 25.93 8.26 33.15
C LEU A 214 25.84 8.87 31.75
N PRO A 215 24.78 8.58 30.96
CA PRO A 215 24.52 9.28 29.72
C PRO A 215 24.43 10.81 29.88
N ASP A 216 24.83 11.55 28.84
CA ASP A 216 24.77 13.02 28.82
C ASP A 216 23.30 13.49 28.80
N SER A 217 23.00 14.63 29.43
CA SER A 217 21.71 15.30 29.33
C SER A 217 21.55 16.10 28.03
N LYS A 218 22.64 16.39 27.32
CA LYS A 218 22.57 17.14 26.07
C LYS A 218 21.94 16.30 24.95
N GLY A 219 21.01 16.93 24.21
CA GLY A 219 20.36 16.30 23.07
C GLY A 219 19.22 15.34 23.42
N ASN A 220 18.80 15.29 24.69
CA ASN A 220 17.72 14.39 25.12
C ASN A 220 16.34 15.06 25.35
N ASP A 221 16.23 16.38 25.16
CA ASP A 221 14.98 17.13 25.31
C ASP A 221 14.08 16.94 24.09
N PHE A 222 12.87 16.41 24.32
CA PHE A 222 11.86 16.16 23.30
C PHE A 222 10.79 17.26 23.22
N ARG A 223 10.85 18.30 24.07
CA ARG A 223 9.84 19.37 24.03
C ARG A 223 9.95 20.19 22.76
N THR A 224 8.81 20.35 22.08
CA THR A 224 8.70 21.32 21.00
C THR A 224 8.72 22.75 21.54
N LYS A 225 9.41 23.66 20.83
CA LYS A 225 9.38 25.11 21.10
C LYS A 225 8.10 25.77 20.57
N HIS A 226 7.32 25.08 19.74
CA HIS A 226 6.08 25.60 19.15
C HIS A 226 4.90 25.24 20.05
N LYS A 227 4.27 26.25 20.66
CA LYS A 227 2.98 26.05 21.33
C LYS A 227 1.89 25.95 20.28
N PRO A 228 1.04 24.91 20.28
CA PRO A 228 -0.15 24.90 19.43
C PRO A 228 -1.01 26.11 19.77
N SER A 229 -1.59 26.75 18.75
CA SER A 229 -2.50 27.88 18.94
C SER A 229 -3.68 27.46 19.82
N SER A 230 -4.11 28.33 20.73
CA SER A 230 -5.30 28.07 21.56
C SER A 230 -6.52 27.96 20.65
N PHE A 231 -7.08 26.76 20.52
CA PHE A 231 -8.25 26.51 19.68
C PHE A 231 -9.36 25.88 20.51
N SER A 232 -10.59 26.39 20.36
CA SER A 232 -11.79 25.80 20.95
C SER A 232 -12.45 24.85 19.94
N CYS A 233 -12.38 23.55 20.22
CA CYS A 233 -13.13 22.54 19.46
C CYS A 233 -14.63 22.71 19.76
N ASN A 234 -15.36 23.38 18.87
CA ASN A 234 -16.82 23.47 18.96
C ASN A 234 -17.42 22.95 17.65
N VAL A 235 -17.43 21.62 17.49
CA VAL A 235 -17.92 21.00 16.25
C VAL A 235 -19.42 20.75 16.38
N SER A 236 -20.21 21.78 16.07
CA SER A 236 -21.67 21.67 15.98
C SER A 236 -22.15 21.07 14.66
N ASP A 237 -21.26 20.93 13.67
CA ASP A 237 -21.57 20.55 12.29
C ASP A 237 -20.71 19.35 11.83
N THR A 238 -20.89 18.19 12.50
CA THR A 238 -20.28 16.91 12.09
C THR A 238 -21.30 16.05 11.36
N SER A 239 -20.86 15.23 10.40
CA SER A 239 -21.76 14.30 9.70
C SER A 239 -22.22 13.14 10.61
N PHE A 240 -21.39 12.78 11.60
CA PHE A 240 -21.71 11.76 12.59
C PHE A 240 -22.54 12.33 13.74
N LYS A 241 -23.36 11.48 14.37
CA LYS A 241 -24.19 11.83 15.53
C LYS A 241 -23.87 10.94 16.70
N ILE A 242 -23.74 11.55 17.88
CA ILE A 242 -23.56 10.86 19.16
C ILE A 242 -24.92 10.84 19.88
N LEU A 243 -25.61 9.70 19.82
CA LEU A 243 -26.91 9.48 20.48
C LEU A 243 -26.71 8.90 21.88
N GLY A 244 -27.49 9.37 22.86
CA GLY A 244 -27.42 8.85 24.24
C GLY A 244 -26.02 8.96 24.87
N LYS A 245 -25.17 9.87 24.37
CA LYS A 245 -23.75 10.12 24.72
C LYS A 245 -22.71 9.10 24.23
N LYS A 246 -23.09 7.86 23.88
CA LYS A 246 -22.13 6.79 23.55
C LYS A 246 -22.45 6.00 22.28
N ILE A 247 -23.64 6.16 21.68
CA ILE A 247 -23.99 5.50 20.41
C ILE A 247 -23.58 6.41 19.25
N ILE A 248 -22.65 5.95 18.44
CA ILE A 248 -22.22 6.62 17.23
C ILE A 248 -23.10 6.16 16.06
N LYS A 249 -23.65 7.12 15.32
CA LYS A 249 -24.28 6.90 14.03
C LYS A 249 -23.56 7.75 12.99
N TRP A 250 -22.97 7.11 12.01
CA TRP A 250 -22.24 7.76 10.93
C TRP A 250 -22.49 7.00 9.64
N GLU A 251 -22.99 7.69 8.62
CA GLU A 251 -23.33 7.08 7.34
C GLU A 251 -24.21 5.82 7.51
N ASN A 252 -23.72 4.67 7.05
CA ASN A 252 -24.36 3.37 7.21
C ASN A 252 -24.00 2.65 8.52
N TRP A 253 -23.09 3.17 9.34
CA TRP A 253 -22.68 2.55 10.59
C TRP A 253 -23.50 3.00 11.79
N LYS A 254 -23.71 2.05 12.70
CA LYS A 254 -24.19 2.29 14.05
C LYS A 254 -23.43 1.40 15.03
N PHE A 255 -22.82 1.97 16.05
CA PHE A 255 -22.08 1.24 17.08
C PHE A 255 -22.07 1.99 18.41
N HIS A 256 -21.68 1.31 19.48
CA HIS A 256 -21.52 1.85 20.83
C HIS A 256 -20.03 1.98 21.16
N VAL A 257 -19.64 3.11 21.77
CA VAL A 257 -18.29 3.36 22.27
C VAL A 257 -18.32 3.31 23.79
N GLY A 258 -17.71 2.28 24.36
CA GLY A 258 -17.49 2.11 25.79
C GLY A 258 -16.09 2.51 26.23
N PHE A 259 -15.91 2.62 27.55
CA PHE A 259 -14.63 2.86 28.19
C PHE A 259 -14.51 1.96 29.41
N ASN A 260 -13.38 1.29 29.57
CA ASN A 260 -13.13 0.30 30.63
C ASN A 260 -11.79 0.59 31.29
N ALA A 261 -11.72 0.45 32.63
CA ALA A 261 -10.51 0.75 33.38
C ALA A 261 -9.30 -0.11 32.96
N ARG A 262 -9.54 -1.33 32.48
CA ARG A 262 -8.50 -2.22 31.96
C ARG A 262 -8.29 -2.03 30.47
N ALA A 263 -9.31 -2.28 29.63
CA ALA A 263 -9.16 -2.27 28.17
C ALA A 263 -8.97 -0.87 27.55
N GLY A 264 -9.41 0.20 28.21
CA GLY A 264 -9.59 1.50 27.57
C GLY A 264 -10.83 1.51 26.66
N ILE A 265 -10.68 1.92 25.39
CA ILE A 265 -11.78 1.93 24.42
C ILE A 265 -12.34 0.52 24.17
N ILE A 266 -13.67 0.43 24.11
CA ILE A 266 -14.38 -0.75 23.63
C ILE A 266 -15.37 -0.32 22.55
N ILE A 267 -15.35 -0.98 21.40
CA ILE A 267 -16.40 -0.87 20.38
C ILE A 267 -17.39 -2.01 20.57
N SER A 268 -18.67 -1.70 20.69
CA SER A 268 -19.72 -2.72 20.86
C SER A 268 -20.86 -2.57 19.85
N THR A 269 -21.53 -3.68 19.55
CA THR A 269 -22.78 -3.74 18.77
C THR A 269 -22.68 -3.08 17.38
N ALA A 270 -21.50 -3.14 16.77
CA ALA A 270 -21.25 -2.53 15.47
C ALA A 270 -22.07 -3.22 14.38
N SER A 271 -22.88 -2.42 13.70
CA SER A 271 -23.81 -2.86 12.67
C SER A 271 -23.78 -1.90 11.48
N VAL A 272 -23.91 -2.46 10.28
CA VAL A 272 -23.96 -1.71 9.03
C VAL A 272 -25.37 -1.77 8.43
N LEU A 273 -25.88 -0.64 7.95
CA LEU A 273 -27.18 -0.53 7.30
C LEU A 273 -27.08 -1.08 5.88
N ASP A 274 -27.78 -2.19 5.62
CA ASP A 274 -27.93 -2.72 4.27
C ASP A 274 -28.92 -1.82 3.49
N PRO A 275 -28.47 -1.14 2.41
CA PRO A 275 -29.30 -0.18 1.70
C PRO A 275 -30.46 -0.83 0.94
N ARG A 276 -30.39 -2.14 0.65
CA ARG A 276 -31.44 -2.89 -0.05
C ARG A 276 -32.51 -3.37 0.93
N THR A 277 -32.11 -3.94 2.06
CA THR A 277 -33.09 -4.44 3.06
C THR A 277 -33.55 -3.36 4.03
N LYS A 278 -32.89 -2.20 4.06
CA LYS A 278 -33.11 -1.10 5.02
C LYS A 278 -33.06 -1.57 6.47
N ARG A 279 -32.19 -2.55 6.75
CA ARG A 279 -31.99 -3.16 8.08
C ARG A 279 -30.52 -3.07 8.45
N PHE A 280 -30.26 -2.77 9.72
CA PHE A 280 -28.93 -2.91 10.29
C PHE A 280 -28.60 -4.40 10.41
N ARG A 281 -27.45 -4.79 9.84
CA ARG A 281 -26.90 -6.14 9.92
C ARG A 281 -25.69 -6.09 10.84
N ARG A 282 -25.60 -7.07 11.74
CA ARG A 282 -24.52 -7.15 12.73
C ARG A 282 -23.20 -7.51 12.06
N VAL A 283 -22.13 -6.92 12.56
CA VAL A 283 -20.75 -7.16 12.11
C VAL A 283 -19.90 -7.62 13.31
N MET A 284 -19.92 -6.85 14.39
CA MET A 284 -19.11 -7.13 15.58
C MET A 284 -19.90 -6.81 16.84
N TYR A 285 -20.02 -7.78 17.74
CA TYR A 285 -20.65 -7.58 19.05
C TYR A 285 -19.74 -6.80 19.99
N ARG A 286 -18.44 -7.11 20.01
CA ARG A 286 -17.45 -6.45 20.88
C ARG A 286 -16.04 -6.50 20.27
N GLY A 287 -15.35 -5.36 20.29
CA GLY A 287 -13.95 -5.20 19.90
C GLY A 287 -13.17 -4.38 20.92
N HIS A 288 -12.00 -4.85 21.34
CA HIS A 288 -11.05 -4.11 22.19
C HIS A 288 -9.64 -4.71 22.13
N VAL A 289 -8.64 -3.99 22.62
CA VAL A 289 -7.30 -4.56 22.89
C VAL A 289 -7.36 -5.33 24.21
N SER A 290 -7.02 -6.61 24.16
CA SER A 290 -7.15 -7.57 25.26
C SER A 290 -5.93 -7.59 26.16
N GLU A 291 -4.74 -7.58 25.57
CA GLU A 291 -3.47 -7.54 26.30
C GLU A 291 -2.36 -6.98 25.41
N THR A 292 -1.28 -6.49 26.01
CA THR A 292 0.00 -6.24 25.33
C THR A 292 1.09 -7.18 25.83
N PHE A 293 2.17 -7.34 25.08
CA PHE A 293 3.38 -7.98 25.58
C PHE A 293 4.60 -7.23 25.04
N VAL A 294 5.46 -6.76 25.95
CA VAL A 294 6.68 -6.00 25.62
C VAL A 294 7.91 -6.66 26.26
N PRO A 295 8.42 -7.77 25.69
CA PRO A 295 9.62 -8.44 26.17
C PRO A 295 10.89 -7.73 25.70
N TYR A 296 11.78 -7.39 26.63
CA TYR A 296 13.14 -6.94 26.34
C TYR A 296 14.11 -8.12 26.18
N MET A 297 15.10 -7.97 25.30
CA MET A 297 16.00 -9.05 24.87
C MET A 297 17.37 -9.03 25.57
N ASP A 298 17.49 -8.33 26.70
CA ASP A 298 18.72 -8.32 27.53
C ASP A 298 18.55 -9.31 28.71
N PRO A 299 19.28 -10.44 28.71
CA PRO A 299 19.16 -11.48 29.74
C PRO A 299 19.92 -11.16 31.03
N THR A 300 20.60 -10.01 31.13
CA THR A 300 21.34 -9.64 32.33
C THR A 300 20.41 -9.35 33.50
N TYR A 301 20.93 -9.46 34.73
CA TYR A 301 20.13 -9.38 35.95
C TYR A 301 19.33 -8.07 36.11
N GLU A 302 19.80 -6.94 35.55
CA GLU A 302 19.10 -5.64 35.56
C GLU A 302 17.94 -5.57 34.56
N TRP A 303 17.86 -6.49 33.60
CA TRP A 303 16.96 -6.41 32.44
C TRP A 303 16.05 -7.62 32.24
N TYR A 304 16.48 -8.83 32.59
CA TYR A 304 15.79 -10.09 32.23
C TYR A 304 14.29 -10.13 32.57
N PHE A 305 13.86 -9.38 33.58
CA PHE A 305 12.50 -9.36 34.11
C PHE A 305 11.57 -8.34 33.43
N ARG A 306 12.10 -7.51 32.52
CA ARG A 306 11.35 -6.45 31.83
C ARG A 306 10.57 -7.06 30.66
N THR A 307 9.44 -7.66 30.97
CA THR A 307 8.54 -8.28 29.99
C THR A 307 7.09 -7.90 30.30
N PHE A 308 6.75 -6.66 29.97
CA PHE A 308 5.53 -6.02 30.47
C PHE A 308 4.27 -6.57 29.80
N MET A 309 3.20 -6.75 30.59
CA MET A 309 1.85 -7.04 30.12
C MET A 309 0.96 -5.86 30.49
N ASP A 310 1.01 -4.79 29.71
CA ASP A 310 0.62 -3.45 30.16
C ASP A 310 -0.84 -3.36 30.63
N ILE A 311 -1.73 -4.06 29.92
CA ILE A 311 -3.17 -4.01 30.18
C ILE A 311 -3.48 -4.77 31.47
N GLY A 312 -2.84 -5.92 31.69
CA GLY A 312 -3.04 -6.73 32.87
C GLY A 312 -2.29 -6.27 34.12
N GLU A 313 -1.15 -5.63 33.96
CA GLU A 313 -0.29 -5.19 35.07
C GLU A 313 -0.61 -3.75 35.54
N PHE A 314 -1.02 -2.86 34.62
CA PHE A 314 -1.27 -1.44 34.92
C PHE A 314 -2.68 -0.97 34.57
N GLY A 315 -3.25 -1.49 33.47
CA GLY A 315 -4.58 -1.15 32.98
C GLY A 315 -4.54 -0.01 31.97
N PHE A 316 -4.80 -0.33 30.70
CA PHE A 316 -4.72 0.60 29.57
C PHE A 316 -5.65 1.81 29.72
N GLY A 317 -6.87 1.57 30.21
CA GLY A 317 -7.85 2.65 30.46
C GLY A 317 -7.43 3.58 31.60
N LYS A 318 -6.78 3.07 32.65
CA LYS A 318 -6.20 3.90 33.72
C LYS A 318 -4.98 4.70 33.25
N SER A 319 -4.26 4.17 32.25
CA SER A 319 -3.11 4.82 31.61
C SER A 319 -3.50 5.73 30.45
N ALA A 320 -4.80 5.90 30.16
CA ALA A 320 -5.27 6.81 29.12
C ALA A 320 -4.96 8.27 29.49
N VAL A 321 -4.45 9.05 28.52
CA VAL A 321 -4.05 10.44 28.73
C VAL A 321 -5.07 11.41 28.14
N ASN A 322 -5.04 12.65 28.64
CA ASN A 322 -5.86 13.73 28.08
C ASN A 322 -5.33 14.07 26.67
N LEU A 323 -6.13 13.77 25.64
CA LEU A 323 -5.77 14.01 24.25
C LEU A 323 -5.62 15.51 23.99
N GLN A 324 -4.50 15.88 23.36
CA GLN A 324 -4.15 17.23 22.98
C GLN A 324 -4.80 17.58 21.63
N PRO A 325 -5.71 18.57 21.57
CA PRO A 325 -6.29 19.03 20.31
C PRO A 325 -5.22 19.46 19.31
N LEU A 326 -5.44 19.17 18.02
CA LEU A 326 -4.56 19.45 16.89
C LEU A 326 -3.22 18.69 16.88
N ILE A 327 -2.89 17.97 17.96
CA ILE A 327 -1.74 17.06 18.02
C ILE A 327 -2.25 15.62 17.91
N ASP A 328 -3.06 15.18 18.88
CA ASP A 328 -3.55 13.81 18.93
C ASP A 328 -4.83 13.63 18.09
N CYS A 329 -5.63 14.68 17.96
CA CYS A 329 -6.91 14.64 17.24
C CYS A 329 -7.08 15.89 16.36
N PRO A 330 -7.65 15.76 15.14
CA PRO A 330 -7.83 16.88 14.23
C PRO A 330 -8.89 17.87 14.71
N GLN A 331 -8.98 19.00 14.01
CA GLN A 331 -9.86 20.11 14.36
C GLN A 331 -11.35 19.73 14.42
N ASN A 332 -11.79 18.79 13.58
CA ASN A 332 -13.17 18.29 13.50
C ASN A 332 -13.49 17.17 14.52
N ALA A 333 -12.63 16.97 15.52
CA ALA A 333 -12.83 15.92 16.52
C ALA A 333 -13.83 16.32 17.62
N ALA A 334 -14.67 15.36 17.99
CA ALA A 334 -15.49 15.39 19.20
C ALA A 334 -14.81 14.57 20.29
N PHE A 335 -14.57 15.18 21.46
CA PHE A 335 -13.92 14.52 22.59
C PHE A 335 -14.95 13.86 23.52
N LEU A 336 -14.56 12.74 24.11
CA LEU A 336 -15.36 11.98 25.07
C LEU A 336 -14.55 11.70 26.33
N ASP A 337 -15.20 11.87 27.47
CA ASP A 337 -14.62 11.54 28.76
C ASP A 337 -14.78 10.05 29.11
N GLY A 338 -13.83 9.58 29.93
CA GLY A 338 -13.84 8.30 30.62
C GLY A 338 -14.06 8.48 32.12
N HIS A 339 -14.50 7.41 32.79
CA HIS A 339 -14.61 7.37 34.25
C HIS A 339 -14.08 6.04 34.75
N VAL A 340 -13.26 6.08 35.79
CA VAL A 340 -12.68 4.90 36.45
C VAL A 340 -12.80 5.04 37.96
N ALA A 341 -12.64 3.93 38.68
CA ALA A 341 -12.50 3.99 40.13
C ALA A 341 -11.03 4.22 40.52
N GLY A 342 -10.79 5.16 41.44
CA GLY A 342 -9.52 5.32 42.12
C GLY A 342 -9.23 4.17 43.10
N PRO A 343 -8.02 4.14 43.69
CA PRO A 343 -7.62 3.07 44.61
C PRO A 343 -8.44 3.03 45.90
N ASP A 344 -9.10 4.13 46.27
CA ASP A 344 -10.05 4.22 47.39
C ASP A 344 -11.50 3.93 46.97
N GLY A 345 -11.71 3.55 45.70
CA GLY A 345 -13.01 3.27 45.09
C GLY A 345 -13.82 4.51 44.73
N THR A 346 -13.27 5.73 44.83
CA THR A 346 -13.97 6.95 44.39
C THR A 346 -13.96 7.08 42.87
N ALA A 347 -15.05 7.59 42.30
CA ALA A 347 -15.12 7.84 40.87
C ALA A 347 -14.18 8.98 40.44
N GLN A 348 -13.31 8.71 39.47
CA GLN A 348 -12.39 9.67 38.88
C GLN A 348 -12.78 9.92 37.42
N ARG A 349 -12.92 11.19 37.06
CA ARG A 349 -13.16 11.62 35.67
C ARG A 349 -11.83 11.75 34.95
N MET A 350 -11.75 11.15 33.76
CA MET A 350 -10.64 11.29 32.84
C MET A 350 -11.12 12.09 31.64
N SER A 351 -10.65 13.33 31.53
CA SER A 351 -11.17 14.30 30.57
C SER A 351 -10.54 14.10 29.19
N ASN A 352 -11.35 14.13 28.13
CA ASN A 352 -10.86 14.06 26.73
C ASN A 352 -9.94 12.87 26.44
N VAL A 353 -10.20 11.69 27.03
CA VAL A 353 -9.38 10.48 26.82
C VAL A 353 -9.71 9.73 25.54
N MET A 354 -10.81 10.08 24.88
CA MET A 354 -11.17 9.55 23.57
C MET A 354 -11.58 10.69 22.64
N CYS A 355 -11.36 10.53 21.35
CA CYS A 355 -11.90 11.44 20.33
C CYS A 355 -12.50 10.69 19.15
N VAL A 356 -13.50 11.29 18.52
CA VAL A 356 -14.20 10.78 17.33
C VAL A 356 -14.10 11.84 16.24
N PHE A 357 -13.63 11.48 15.06
CA PHE A 357 -13.48 12.41 13.95
C PHE A 357 -13.59 11.73 12.59
N GLU A 358 -13.92 12.51 11.56
CA GLU A 358 -13.83 12.05 10.18
C GLU A 358 -12.42 12.29 9.63
N LYS A 359 -11.81 11.24 9.09
CA LYS A 359 -10.55 11.31 8.34
C LYS A 359 -10.90 11.38 6.86
N ASN A 360 -10.63 12.53 6.24
CA ASN A 360 -10.69 12.67 4.79
C ASN A 360 -9.35 12.18 4.23
N GLY A 361 -9.34 10.99 3.65
CA GLY A 361 -8.17 10.49 2.92
C GLY A 361 -8.07 11.16 1.56
N PHE A 362 -6.85 11.48 1.12
CA PHE A 362 -6.58 11.67 -0.30
C PHE A 362 -6.57 10.28 -0.95
N GLY A 363 -7.74 9.79 -1.34
CA GLY A 363 -7.93 8.46 -1.91
C GLY A 363 -9.35 8.27 -2.44
N ALA A 364 -9.55 7.31 -3.35
CA ALA A 364 -10.87 6.97 -3.88
C ALA A 364 -11.40 5.70 -3.20
N SER A 365 -12.58 5.79 -2.59
CA SER A 365 -13.36 4.63 -2.11
C SER A 365 -13.68 3.69 -3.28
N PHE A 366 -14.11 4.27 -4.40
CA PHE A 366 -14.10 3.64 -5.71
C PHE A 366 -13.93 4.72 -6.78
N ARG A 367 -13.41 4.34 -7.95
CA ARG A 367 -13.43 5.18 -9.14
C ARG A 367 -13.50 4.33 -10.39
N HIS A 368 -14.15 4.83 -11.41
CA HIS A 368 -14.15 4.23 -12.74
C HIS A 368 -14.24 5.32 -13.82
N THR A 369 -13.54 5.09 -14.92
CA THR A 369 -13.66 5.89 -16.14
C THR A 369 -14.05 4.93 -17.25
N GLU A 370 -15.31 5.01 -17.68
CA GLU A 370 -15.87 4.23 -18.78
C GLU A 370 -15.72 5.03 -20.07
N ILE A 371 -15.05 4.42 -21.04
CA ILE A 371 -14.81 5.02 -22.37
C ILE A 371 -15.46 4.22 -23.50
N ASN A 372 -16.09 3.10 -23.18
CA ASN A 372 -16.70 2.20 -24.16
C ASN A 372 -18.17 2.54 -24.47
N VAL A 373 -18.72 3.60 -23.87
CA VAL A 373 -20.00 4.18 -24.29
C VAL A 373 -19.75 5.11 -25.48
N PRO A 374 -20.22 4.79 -26.70
CA PRO A 374 -19.89 5.57 -27.89
C PRO A 374 -20.24 7.05 -27.73
N GLY A 375 -19.26 7.94 -27.97
CA GLY A 375 -19.44 9.39 -27.90
C GLY A 375 -19.53 9.97 -26.49
N GLN A 376 -19.27 9.18 -25.44
CA GLN A 376 -19.29 9.64 -24.05
C GLN A 376 -18.10 9.09 -23.26
N VAL A 377 -17.38 9.98 -22.58
CA VAL A 377 -16.43 9.61 -21.52
C VAL A 377 -17.13 9.83 -20.18
N ILE A 378 -17.41 8.73 -19.47
CA ILE A 378 -18.12 8.77 -18.18
C ILE A 378 -17.11 8.49 -17.08
N THR A 379 -16.76 9.52 -16.30
CA THR A 379 -15.93 9.37 -15.10
C THR A 379 -16.79 9.53 -13.85
N SER A 380 -16.70 8.57 -12.93
CA SER A 380 -17.40 8.60 -11.65
C SER A 380 -16.52 8.01 -10.54
N GLY A 381 -16.68 8.51 -9.31
CA GLY A 381 -15.97 8.00 -8.14
C GLY A 381 -16.49 8.63 -6.85
N GLU A 382 -16.04 8.06 -5.74
CA GLU A 382 -16.32 8.55 -4.39
C GLU A 382 -15.01 8.62 -3.60
N GLY A 383 -14.82 9.68 -2.81
CA GLY A 383 -13.65 9.83 -1.94
C GLY A 383 -13.64 8.83 -0.77
N ASP A 384 -12.45 8.45 -0.31
CA ASP A 384 -12.29 7.60 0.89
C ASP A 384 -12.39 8.46 2.16
N ILE A 385 -13.62 8.55 2.68
CA ILE A 385 -13.91 9.18 3.97
C ILE A 385 -14.18 8.08 4.98
N SER A 386 -13.47 8.13 6.11
CA SER A 386 -13.62 7.19 7.22
C SER A 386 -13.88 7.90 8.54
N LEU A 387 -14.45 7.18 9.50
CA LEU A 387 -14.66 7.67 10.85
C LEU A 387 -13.69 6.96 11.80
N VAL A 388 -12.91 7.73 12.56
CA VAL A 388 -11.92 7.22 13.52
C VAL A 388 -12.39 7.48 14.94
N VAL A 389 -12.28 6.45 15.79
CA VAL A 389 -12.37 6.57 17.25
C VAL A 389 -10.99 6.28 17.83
N ARG A 390 -10.39 7.26 18.51
CA ARG A 390 -9.00 7.24 18.99
C ARG A 390 -8.92 7.35 20.51
N MET A 391 -7.97 6.65 21.11
CA MET A 391 -7.45 6.85 22.46
C MET A 391 -5.93 6.81 22.42
N VAL A 392 -5.27 7.54 23.31
CA VAL A 392 -3.84 7.42 23.58
C VAL A 392 -3.66 6.97 25.01
N ALA A 393 -2.80 5.98 25.22
CA ALA A 393 -2.42 5.52 26.55
C ALA A 393 -0.91 5.45 26.68
N THR A 394 -0.40 6.02 27.76
CA THR A 394 1.02 6.18 28.04
C THR A 394 1.41 5.30 29.21
N LEU A 395 2.31 4.36 28.96
CA LEU A 395 2.76 3.36 29.94
C LEU A 395 4.27 3.47 30.11
N GLY A 396 4.67 4.12 31.19
CA GLY A 396 6.08 4.42 31.43
C GLY A 396 6.63 5.33 30.34
N ASN A 397 7.44 4.75 29.45
CA ASN A 397 8.16 5.43 28.39
C ASN A 397 7.45 5.37 27.01
N TYR A 398 6.50 4.45 26.80
CA TYR A 398 5.82 4.29 25.50
C TYR A 398 4.41 4.90 25.47
N ASP A 399 4.04 5.39 24.29
CA ASP A 399 2.73 5.95 23.97
C ASP A 399 2.06 5.12 22.87
N TYR A 400 0.89 4.56 23.18
CA TYR A 400 0.09 3.76 22.26
C TYR A 400 -1.12 4.56 21.76
N ILE A 401 -1.17 4.81 20.46
CA ILE A 401 -2.29 5.47 19.75
C ILE A 401 -3.20 4.38 19.19
N VAL A 402 -4.32 4.11 19.85
CA VAL A 402 -5.27 3.05 19.49
C VAL A 402 -6.41 3.61 18.65
N ASP A 403 -6.47 3.20 17.38
CA ASP A 403 -7.48 3.67 16.42
C ASP A 403 -8.45 2.55 16.00
N TRP A 404 -9.73 2.88 16.00
CA TRP A 404 -10.81 2.14 15.34
C TRP A 404 -11.36 2.96 14.18
N GLU A 405 -11.07 2.53 12.95
CA GLU A 405 -11.45 3.24 11.73
C GLU A 405 -12.59 2.48 11.01
N PHE A 406 -13.71 3.16 10.78
CA PHE A 406 -14.89 2.63 10.08
C PHE A 406 -14.99 3.26 8.69
N LYS A 407 -15.14 2.42 7.66
CA LYS A 407 -15.26 2.87 6.26
C LYS A 407 -16.67 2.66 5.71
N LYS A 408 -17.13 3.54 4.82
CA LYS A 408 -18.46 3.45 4.20
C LYS A 408 -18.71 2.13 3.45
N ASN A 409 -17.65 1.54 2.89
CA ASN A 409 -17.70 0.25 2.19
C ASN A 409 -17.91 -0.96 3.13
N GLY A 410 -18.02 -0.74 4.45
CA GLY A 410 -18.24 -1.79 5.45
C GLY A 410 -16.97 -2.33 6.09
N ALA A 411 -15.78 -1.84 5.72
CA ALA A 411 -14.53 -2.24 6.39
C ALA A 411 -14.40 -1.60 7.79
N ILE A 412 -13.80 -2.37 8.71
CA ILE A 412 -13.32 -1.89 10.00
C ILE A 412 -11.81 -2.12 9.98
N ARG A 413 -11.03 -1.06 10.15
CA ARG A 413 -9.59 -1.11 10.29
C ARG A 413 -9.24 -0.87 11.76
N VAL A 414 -8.43 -1.76 12.30
CA VAL A 414 -7.88 -1.67 13.65
C VAL A 414 -6.37 -1.55 13.53
N GLY A 415 -5.78 -0.68 14.33
CA GLY A 415 -4.35 -0.48 14.34
C GLY A 415 -3.88 0.25 15.58
N VAL A 416 -2.57 0.21 15.78
CA VAL A 416 -1.89 0.96 16.83
C VAL A 416 -0.73 1.74 16.23
N GLY A 417 -0.68 3.04 16.52
CA GLY A 417 0.53 3.83 16.37
C GLY A 417 1.36 3.73 17.65
N LEU A 418 2.67 3.54 17.52
CA LEU A 418 3.59 3.57 18.66
C LEU A 418 4.53 4.78 18.54
N THR A 419 4.73 5.50 19.64
CA THR A 419 5.71 6.58 19.83
C THR A 419 6.19 6.56 21.28
N GLY A 420 6.88 7.60 21.75
CA GLY A 420 7.41 7.68 23.11
C GLY A 420 8.93 7.66 23.15
N VAL A 421 9.52 7.32 24.30
CA VAL A 421 10.96 7.35 24.55
C VAL A 421 11.50 5.93 24.65
N LEU A 422 12.69 5.68 24.10
CA LEU A 422 13.38 4.40 24.26
C LEU A 422 13.76 4.14 25.73
N GLU A 423 13.57 2.91 26.19
CA GLU A 423 14.21 2.43 27.41
C GLU A 423 15.67 2.08 27.09
N VAL A 424 16.61 2.76 27.76
CA VAL A 424 18.04 2.63 27.44
C VAL A 424 18.84 2.08 28.62
N LYS A 425 20.00 1.52 28.29
CA LYS A 425 21.02 0.98 29.19
C LYS A 425 22.26 1.85 29.16
N ALA A 426 22.81 2.20 30.32
CA ALA A 426 24.06 2.93 30.37
C ALA A 426 25.25 2.00 30.08
N THR A 427 26.19 2.48 29.28
CA THR A 427 27.40 1.72 28.93
C THR A 427 28.66 2.58 28.93
N SER A 428 29.82 1.93 28.97
CA SER A 428 31.12 2.58 28.78
C SER A 428 31.40 2.92 27.31
N TYR A 429 30.68 2.34 26.36
CA TYR A 429 30.91 2.55 24.92
C TYR A 429 30.56 3.97 24.47
N THR A 430 31.44 4.56 23.67
CA THR A 430 31.27 5.89 23.07
C THR A 430 31.22 5.86 21.54
N SER A 431 31.65 4.76 20.93
CA SER A 431 31.51 4.48 19.50
C SER A 431 31.24 2.99 19.27
N ASN A 432 30.67 2.66 18.11
CA ASN A 432 30.32 1.27 17.78
C ASN A 432 31.56 0.38 17.66
N ASP A 433 32.71 0.93 17.25
CA ASP A 433 33.98 0.20 17.11
C ASP A 433 34.52 -0.36 18.44
N GLN A 434 34.03 0.14 19.58
CA GLN A 434 34.43 -0.33 20.90
C GLN A 434 33.63 -1.58 21.34
N ILE A 435 32.56 -1.92 20.62
CA ILE A 435 31.68 -3.03 20.98
C ILE A 435 32.32 -4.34 20.50
N THR A 436 32.67 -5.19 21.45
CA THR A 436 33.34 -6.49 21.21
C THR A 436 32.51 -7.68 21.67
N GLU A 437 31.38 -7.42 22.32
CA GLU A 437 30.47 -8.41 22.89
C GLU A 437 29.03 -8.07 22.50
N ASN A 438 28.11 -9.01 22.72
CA ASN A 438 26.70 -8.74 22.51
C ASN A 438 26.19 -7.74 23.56
N VAL A 439 25.67 -6.61 23.07
CA VAL A 439 25.11 -5.53 23.88
C VAL A 439 23.59 -5.52 23.93
N TYR A 440 22.94 -6.48 23.27
CA TYR A 440 21.49 -6.71 23.27
C TYR A 440 20.68 -5.52 22.76
N GLY A 441 21.26 -4.69 21.90
CA GLY A 441 20.66 -3.44 21.45
C GLY A 441 21.57 -2.62 20.55
N THR A 442 21.14 -1.40 20.24
CA THR A 442 21.88 -0.46 19.39
C THR A 442 22.48 0.66 20.23
N LEU A 443 23.74 1.03 19.99
CA LEU A 443 24.34 2.23 20.57
C LEU A 443 23.77 3.47 19.87
N VAL A 444 22.74 4.08 20.45
CA VAL A 444 22.01 5.21 19.84
C VAL A 444 22.65 6.56 20.15
N ALA A 445 23.33 6.67 21.29
CA ALA A 445 24.11 7.83 21.68
C ALA A 445 25.32 7.41 22.52
N LYS A 446 26.23 8.34 22.77
CA LYS A 446 27.39 8.11 23.64
C LYS A 446 26.92 7.59 25.00
N ASN A 447 27.47 6.46 25.45
CA ASN A 447 27.12 5.80 26.71
C ASN A 447 25.69 5.25 26.78
N THR A 448 24.96 5.16 25.67
CA THR A 448 23.51 4.86 25.64
C THR A 448 23.19 3.75 24.64
N ILE A 449 22.90 2.56 25.14
CA ILE A 449 22.37 1.46 24.32
C ILE A 449 20.85 1.44 24.47
N ALA A 450 20.12 1.51 23.36
CA ALA A 450 18.69 1.21 23.36
C ALA A 450 18.51 -0.30 23.16
N VAL A 451 17.85 -0.95 24.12
CA VAL A 451 17.78 -2.42 24.18
C VAL A 451 16.73 -2.94 23.21
N ASN A 452 17.04 -4.02 22.50
CA ASN A 452 16.12 -4.70 21.59
C ASN A 452 14.90 -5.23 22.37
N HIS A 453 13.71 -5.09 21.79
CA HIS A 453 12.47 -5.55 22.40
C HIS A 453 11.38 -5.72 21.33
N ASP A 454 10.28 -6.34 21.71
CA ASP A 454 9.12 -6.50 20.84
C ASP A 454 7.91 -5.71 21.36
N HIS A 455 6.96 -5.42 20.48
CA HIS A 455 5.62 -5.00 20.88
C HIS A 455 4.58 -5.94 20.27
N TYR A 456 3.80 -6.61 21.11
CA TYR A 456 2.62 -7.37 20.71
C TYR A 456 1.37 -6.74 21.30
N LEU A 457 0.32 -6.61 20.49
CA LEU A 457 -1.02 -6.19 20.92
C LEU A 457 -2.05 -7.18 20.41
N THR A 458 -2.78 -7.80 21.33
CA THR A 458 -3.80 -8.80 21.02
C THR A 458 -5.18 -8.15 20.99
N TYR A 459 -5.79 -8.05 19.80
CA TYR A 459 -7.18 -7.62 19.67
C TYR A 459 -8.13 -8.78 19.95
N TYR A 460 -9.15 -8.53 20.78
CA TYR A 460 -10.34 -9.37 20.92
C TYR A 460 -11.40 -8.85 19.95
N LEU A 461 -11.87 -9.70 19.03
CA LEU A 461 -12.85 -9.39 17.99
C LEU A 461 -13.98 -10.42 17.99
N ASP A 462 -15.04 -10.14 18.74
CA ASP A 462 -16.28 -10.94 18.77
C ASP A 462 -17.15 -10.55 17.56
N LEU A 463 -16.93 -11.24 16.44
CA LEU A 463 -17.54 -10.98 15.14
C LEU A 463 -18.86 -11.75 14.99
N ASP A 464 -19.97 -11.07 15.20
CA ASP A 464 -21.34 -11.57 14.98
C ASP A 464 -21.79 -11.28 13.53
N VAL A 465 -21.17 -11.93 12.53
CA VAL A 465 -21.47 -11.64 11.12
C VAL A 465 -22.89 -12.09 10.77
N ASP A 466 -23.81 -11.14 10.69
CA ASP A 466 -25.25 -11.32 10.41
C ASP A 466 -25.97 -12.37 11.31
N GLY A 467 -25.44 -12.64 12.50
CA GLY A 467 -25.83 -13.79 13.31
C GLY A 467 -24.78 -14.13 14.35
N ASN A 468 -25.06 -15.14 15.19
CA ASN A 468 -24.07 -15.72 16.10
C ASN A 468 -23.58 -17.09 15.59
N GLY A 469 -24.18 -17.66 14.55
CA GLY A 469 -23.73 -18.93 13.98
C GLY A 469 -22.69 -18.65 12.90
N ASN A 470 -21.43 -18.55 13.29
CA ASN A 470 -20.31 -18.23 12.41
C ASN A 470 -19.29 -19.36 12.34
N SER A 471 -18.46 -19.34 11.29
CA SER A 471 -17.35 -20.28 11.10
C SER A 471 -16.13 -19.54 10.57
N LEU A 472 -14.94 -20.00 10.94
CA LEU A 472 -13.71 -19.63 10.24
C LEU A 472 -13.52 -20.50 9.00
N VAL A 473 -13.40 -19.88 7.83
CA VAL A 473 -13.04 -20.54 6.58
C VAL A 473 -11.67 -20.05 6.12
N LYS A 474 -10.75 -21.00 5.95
CA LYS A 474 -9.42 -20.80 5.36
C LYS A 474 -9.53 -21.01 3.85
N ALA A 475 -9.47 -19.94 3.08
CA ALA A 475 -9.49 -19.97 1.62
C ALA A 475 -8.05 -19.98 1.10
N LYS A 476 -7.49 -21.18 0.92
CA LYS A 476 -6.10 -21.39 0.48
C LYS A 476 -5.99 -21.28 -1.03
N LEU A 477 -5.02 -20.52 -1.51
CA LEU A 477 -4.73 -20.37 -2.93
C LEU A 477 -3.76 -21.48 -3.36
N LYS A 478 -4.22 -22.42 -4.19
CA LYS A 478 -3.45 -23.58 -4.62
C LYS A 478 -3.18 -23.54 -6.13
N THR A 479 -1.92 -23.67 -6.52
CA THR A 479 -1.54 -23.86 -7.91
C THR A 479 -1.94 -25.26 -8.39
N VAL A 480 -2.65 -25.33 -9.51
CA VAL A 480 -3.03 -26.56 -10.20
C VAL A 480 -2.32 -26.60 -11.55
N ARG A 481 -1.63 -27.72 -11.83
CA ARG A 481 -1.02 -27.98 -13.13
C ARG A 481 -2.05 -28.59 -14.06
N VAL A 482 -2.10 -28.13 -15.31
CA VAL A 482 -2.96 -28.71 -16.33
C VAL A 482 -2.39 -30.08 -16.72
N THR A 483 -3.17 -31.14 -16.57
CA THR A 483 -2.79 -32.53 -16.87
C THR A 483 -3.00 -32.87 -18.34
N ASP A 484 -2.44 -34.01 -18.78
CA ASP A 484 -2.48 -34.46 -20.18
C ASP A 484 -3.90 -34.72 -20.71
N VAL A 485 -4.83 -35.14 -19.85
CA VAL A 485 -6.27 -35.30 -20.20
C VAL A 485 -6.91 -33.96 -20.58
N ASN A 486 -6.36 -32.84 -20.13
CA ASN A 486 -6.84 -31.48 -20.37
C ASN A 486 -5.94 -30.70 -21.34
N LYS A 487 -4.89 -31.28 -21.92
CA LYS A 487 -3.97 -30.58 -22.85
C LYS A 487 -4.67 -30.09 -24.12
N SER A 488 -5.73 -30.77 -24.57
CA SER A 488 -6.55 -30.31 -25.70
C SER A 488 -7.49 -29.15 -25.34
N SER A 489 -7.78 -28.95 -24.05
CA SER A 489 -8.75 -27.94 -23.57
C SER A 489 -8.14 -26.60 -23.14
N SER A 490 -6.83 -26.52 -22.90
CA SER A 490 -6.18 -25.28 -22.51
C SER A 490 -4.71 -25.22 -22.92
N PRO A 491 -4.24 -24.12 -23.56
CA PRO A 491 -2.82 -23.91 -23.82
C PRO A 491 -2.02 -23.58 -22.54
N ARG A 492 -2.70 -23.28 -21.43
CA ARG A 492 -2.08 -22.95 -20.14
C ARG A 492 -1.46 -24.19 -19.52
N LYS A 493 -0.27 -24.04 -18.93
CA LYS A 493 0.40 -25.10 -18.15
C LYS A 493 -0.11 -25.22 -16.70
N SER A 494 -0.64 -24.13 -16.15
CA SER A 494 -1.16 -24.07 -14.78
C SER A 494 -2.12 -22.91 -14.59
N TYR A 495 -2.87 -22.95 -13.49
CA TYR A 495 -3.70 -21.88 -12.95
C TYR A 495 -3.71 -22.00 -11.42
N TRP A 496 -4.30 -21.04 -10.72
CA TRP A 496 -4.56 -21.18 -9.28
C TRP A 496 -6.06 -21.37 -9.05
N THR A 497 -6.39 -22.09 -7.99
CA THR A 497 -7.74 -22.29 -7.50
C THR A 497 -7.81 -22.01 -6.01
N VAL A 498 -9.03 -21.93 -5.47
CA VAL A 498 -9.26 -21.73 -4.04
C VAL A 498 -9.76 -23.04 -3.43
N VAL A 499 -9.02 -23.58 -2.47
CA VAL A 499 -9.47 -24.67 -1.61
C VAL A 499 -9.98 -24.07 -0.32
N ARG A 500 -11.27 -24.28 -0.02
CA ARG A 500 -11.90 -23.75 1.20
C ARG A 500 -11.97 -24.83 2.26
N GLU A 501 -11.38 -24.56 3.41
CA GLU A 501 -11.40 -25.44 4.58
C GLU A 501 -12.07 -24.71 5.74
N THR A 502 -13.14 -25.29 6.29
CA THR A 502 -13.77 -24.77 7.51
C THR A 502 -13.02 -25.31 8.73
N ALA A 503 -12.56 -24.41 9.60
CA ALA A 503 -11.97 -24.78 10.88
C ALA A 503 -13.07 -25.33 11.80
N LYS A 504 -12.87 -26.53 12.33
CA LYS A 504 -13.88 -27.22 13.14
C LYS A 504 -13.66 -27.01 14.63
N THR A 505 -12.40 -26.93 15.04
CA THR A 505 -11.97 -26.84 16.43
C THR A 505 -11.04 -25.66 16.67
N GLU A 506 -10.86 -25.26 17.93
CA GLU A 506 -9.95 -24.16 18.29
C GLU A 506 -8.51 -24.41 17.85
N ALA A 507 -8.04 -25.66 17.82
CA ALA A 507 -6.74 -26.01 17.27
C ALA A 507 -6.64 -25.68 15.76
N ASP A 508 -7.70 -25.93 14.98
CA ASP A 508 -7.77 -25.54 13.55
C ASP A 508 -7.80 -24.02 13.36
N GLY A 509 -8.24 -23.30 14.40
CA GLY A 509 -8.35 -21.85 14.48
C GLY A 509 -7.07 -21.13 14.91
N ARG A 510 -6.00 -21.86 15.28
CA ARG A 510 -4.66 -21.31 15.51
C ARG A 510 -3.93 -21.22 14.18
N VAL A 511 -3.89 -20.04 13.58
CA VAL A 511 -3.37 -19.86 12.22
C VAL A 511 -2.02 -19.17 12.26
N ARG A 512 -1.01 -19.82 11.69
CA ARG A 512 0.26 -19.19 11.31
C ARG A 512 0.08 -18.56 9.93
N LEU A 513 0.23 -17.24 9.85
CA LEU A 513 0.19 -16.50 8.60
C LEU A 513 1.61 -16.47 7.99
N GLY A 514 1.71 -16.48 6.65
CA GLY A 514 2.98 -16.35 5.92
C GLY A 514 3.55 -17.66 5.34
N SER A 515 3.12 -18.84 5.80
CA SER A 515 3.61 -20.13 5.26
C SER A 515 2.98 -20.52 3.91
N GLU A 516 1.75 -20.08 3.65
CA GLU A 516 1.04 -20.29 2.39
C GLU A 516 0.09 -19.10 2.10
N PRO A 517 -0.24 -18.81 0.83
CA PRO A 517 -1.21 -17.78 0.50
C PRO A 517 -2.62 -18.22 0.90
N VAL A 518 -3.18 -17.60 1.94
CA VAL A 518 -4.48 -17.92 2.51
C VAL A 518 -5.27 -16.66 2.84
N GLU A 519 -6.55 -16.64 2.51
CA GLU A 519 -7.50 -15.66 3.06
C GLU A 519 -8.26 -16.27 4.25
N LEU A 520 -8.35 -15.52 5.36
CA LEU A 520 -9.12 -15.92 6.54
C LEU A 520 -10.47 -15.22 6.53
N LEU A 521 -11.54 -16.01 6.47
CA LEU A 521 -12.91 -15.54 6.36
C LEU A 521 -13.71 -15.94 7.60
N ILE A 522 -14.32 -14.98 8.29
CA ILE A 522 -15.39 -15.27 9.26
C ILE A 522 -16.71 -15.17 8.51
N VAL A 523 -17.37 -16.31 8.32
CA VAL A 523 -18.59 -16.44 7.51
C VAL A 523 -19.78 -16.83 8.37
N ASN A 524 -20.97 -16.54 7.87
CA ASN A 524 -22.22 -17.10 8.40
C ASN A 524 -22.74 -18.15 7.42
N PRO A 525 -22.62 -19.45 7.72
CA PRO A 525 -23.06 -20.51 6.81
C PRO A 525 -24.58 -20.54 6.60
N GLN A 526 -25.36 -19.94 7.51
CA GLN A 526 -26.83 -19.91 7.47
C GLN A 526 -27.38 -18.74 6.63
N LYS A 527 -26.52 -17.79 6.25
CA LYS A 527 -26.92 -16.58 5.51
C LYS A 527 -26.14 -16.50 4.20
N LYS A 528 -26.87 -16.44 3.10
CA LYS A 528 -26.31 -16.40 1.75
C LYS A 528 -26.69 -15.12 1.02
N THR A 529 -25.83 -14.68 0.12
CA THR A 529 -26.15 -13.66 -0.87
C THR A 529 -27.17 -14.20 -1.87
N LYS A 530 -27.71 -13.32 -2.74
CA LYS A 530 -28.70 -13.72 -3.77
C LYS A 530 -28.19 -14.85 -4.68
N ILE A 531 -26.87 -14.91 -4.91
CA ILE A 531 -26.21 -15.90 -5.77
C ILE A 531 -25.70 -17.13 -5.01
N GLY A 532 -25.96 -17.23 -3.70
CA GLY A 532 -25.66 -18.43 -2.91
C GLY A 532 -24.33 -18.41 -2.14
N ASN A 533 -23.53 -17.35 -2.22
CA ASN A 533 -22.28 -17.24 -1.43
C ASN A 533 -22.61 -16.96 0.05
N MET A 534 -21.88 -17.58 0.97
CA MET A 534 -21.99 -17.25 2.40
C MET A 534 -21.60 -15.78 2.62
N VAL A 535 -22.35 -15.08 3.47
CA VAL A 535 -21.98 -13.72 3.88
C VAL A 535 -20.83 -13.81 4.88
N GLY A 536 -19.86 -12.89 4.80
CA GLY A 536 -18.65 -12.98 5.61
C GLY A 536 -17.83 -11.70 5.64
N TYR A 537 -16.91 -11.63 6.60
CA TYR A 537 -15.83 -10.66 6.68
C TYR A 537 -14.50 -11.38 6.47
N ARG A 538 -13.53 -10.71 5.85
CA ARG A 538 -12.17 -11.23 5.68
C ARG A 538 -11.18 -10.43 6.51
N LEU A 539 -10.22 -11.10 7.12
CA LEU A 539 -9.06 -10.45 7.75
C LEU A 539 -8.04 -10.14 6.66
N ILE A 540 -7.60 -8.88 6.60
CA ILE A 540 -6.51 -8.43 5.73
C ILE A 540 -5.39 -7.89 6.62
N PRO A 541 -4.29 -8.61 6.79
CA PRO A 541 -3.11 -8.08 7.45
C PRO A 541 -2.48 -6.96 6.61
N GLU A 542 -2.36 -5.76 7.15
CA GLU A 542 -1.65 -4.64 6.49
C GLU A 542 -0.11 -4.77 6.62
N HIS A 543 0.36 -5.60 7.55
CA HIS A 543 1.77 -5.79 7.87
C HIS A 543 2.14 -7.27 7.89
N LEU A 544 3.45 -7.54 7.90
CA LEU A 544 3.94 -8.90 8.08
C LEU A 544 3.42 -9.43 9.43
N PRO A 545 2.84 -10.65 9.47
CA PRO A 545 2.44 -11.27 10.72
C PRO A 545 3.65 -11.40 11.65
N VAL A 546 3.45 -11.11 12.93
CA VAL A 546 4.50 -11.17 13.94
C VAL A 546 4.16 -12.25 14.95
N THR A 547 5.16 -13.05 15.32
CA THR A 547 5.09 -14.09 16.36
C THR A 547 6.27 -13.92 17.31
N SER A 548 6.10 -14.34 18.56
CA SER A 548 7.18 -14.31 19.53
C SER A 548 8.46 -14.99 19.03
N LEU A 549 9.60 -14.35 19.30
CA LEU A 549 10.94 -14.92 19.08
C LEU A 549 11.49 -15.61 20.33
N LEU A 550 10.79 -15.54 21.45
CA LEU A 550 11.15 -16.26 22.66
C LEU A 550 10.93 -17.76 22.46
N THR A 551 11.71 -18.55 23.20
CA THR A 551 11.56 -20.02 23.20
C THR A 551 10.30 -20.42 23.97
N ASP A 552 9.65 -21.50 23.54
CA ASP A 552 8.36 -21.94 24.09
C ASP A 552 8.41 -22.28 25.60
N ASP A 553 9.59 -22.59 26.12
CA ASP A 553 9.88 -22.94 27.51
C ASP A 553 10.34 -21.76 28.37
N ASP A 554 10.56 -20.57 27.77
CA ASP A 554 10.90 -19.38 28.54
C ASP A 554 9.69 -18.88 29.35
N TYR A 555 9.92 -18.43 30.58
CA TYR A 555 8.85 -18.08 31.50
C TYR A 555 7.96 -16.93 31.02
N PRO A 556 8.51 -15.84 30.44
CA PRO A 556 7.69 -14.79 29.83
C PRO A 556 6.84 -15.32 28.67
N GLU A 557 7.36 -16.24 27.85
CA GLU A 557 6.62 -16.84 26.74
C GLU A 557 5.51 -17.78 27.22
N ILE A 558 5.73 -18.53 28.31
CA ILE A 558 4.68 -19.33 28.96
C ILE A 558 3.54 -18.41 29.43
N ARG A 559 3.87 -17.29 30.09
CA ARG A 559 2.89 -16.29 30.56
C ARG A 559 2.15 -15.62 29.39
N ALA A 560 2.87 -15.32 28.32
CA ALA A 560 2.38 -14.59 27.16
C ALA A 560 2.07 -15.50 25.96
N GLY A 561 1.76 -16.78 26.18
CA GLY A 561 1.60 -17.77 25.09
C GLY A 561 0.52 -17.46 24.04
N TYR A 562 -0.27 -16.41 24.25
CA TYR A 562 -1.14 -15.82 23.23
C TYR A 562 -0.37 -15.21 22.04
N THR A 563 0.93 -14.91 22.14
CA THR A 563 1.76 -14.34 21.05
C THR A 563 2.30 -15.39 20.07
N LYS A 564 2.14 -16.69 20.36
CA LYS A 564 2.65 -17.81 19.55
C LYS A 564 2.04 -17.92 18.16
N TYR A 565 0.84 -17.38 17.96
CA TYR A 565 0.14 -17.38 16.68
C TYR A 565 -0.39 -15.99 16.36
N PRO A 566 -0.30 -15.50 15.11
CA PRO A 566 -0.87 -14.21 14.74
C PRO A 566 -2.40 -14.16 14.87
N VAL A 567 -3.08 -15.29 14.63
CA VAL A 567 -4.54 -15.39 14.69
C VAL A 567 -4.96 -16.60 15.49
N TRP A 568 -5.95 -16.39 16.37
CA TRP A 568 -6.66 -17.44 17.09
C TRP A 568 -8.16 -17.30 16.85
N VAL A 569 -8.88 -18.42 16.87
CA VAL A 569 -10.35 -18.41 16.92
C VAL A 569 -10.82 -19.35 18.02
N THR A 570 -11.62 -18.82 18.95
CA THR A 570 -12.18 -19.57 20.08
C THR A 570 -13.69 -19.55 20.08
N ALA A 571 -14.32 -20.53 20.74
CA ALA A 571 -15.74 -20.43 21.03
C ALA A 571 -15.99 -19.26 22.01
N TYR A 572 -17.07 -18.50 21.82
CA TYR A 572 -17.42 -17.40 22.69
C TYR A 572 -17.64 -17.89 24.13
N ASN A 573 -16.99 -17.20 25.07
CA ASN A 573 -17.23 -17.36 26.49
C ASN A 573 -17.17 -15.98 27.16
N ARG A 574 -18.19 -15.66 27.96
CA ARG A 574 -18.34 -14.36 28.63
C ARG A 574 -17.15 -14.01 29.52
N SER A 575 -16.51 -15.00 30.15
CA SER A 575 -15.37 -14.79 31.06
C SER A 575 -14.01 -14.69 30.35
N GLU A 576 -13.92 -15.07 29.07
CA GLU A 576 -12.66 -15.17 28.33
C GLU A 576 -12.43 -13.88 27.53
N ARG A 577 -11.78 -12.90 28.16
CA ARG A 577 -11.61 -11.55 27.60
C ARG A 577 -10.18 -11.04 27.55
N TRP A 578 -9.31 -11.58 28.40
CA TRP A 578 -7.95 -11.09 28.65
C TRP A 578 -6.95 -12.15 28.20
N ALA A 579 -6.23 -11.91 27.11
CA ALA A 579 -5.41 -12.92 26.46
C ALA A 579 -4.34 -13.52 27.40
N GLY A 580 -3.79 -12.72 28.31
CA GLY A 580 -2.85 -13.14 29.36
C GLY A 580 -3.48 -13.56 30.70
N GLY A 581 -4.81 -13.74 30.74
CA GLY A 581 -5.56 -13.99 31.98
C GLY A 581 -5.94 -12.70 32.74
N PHE A 582 -6.80 -12.81 33.75
CA PHE A 582 -7.19 -11.61 34.52
C PHE A 582 -6.05 -11.11 35.44
N TYR A 583 -5.26 -12.02 36.00
CA TYR A 583 -4.24 -11.72 37.02
C TYR A 583 -2.83 -11.84 36.42
N SER A 584 -2.40 -10.84 35.64
CA SER A 584 -1.19 -10.92 34.82
C SER A 584 0.13 -10.73 35.58
N ASP A 585 0.15 -9.90 36.62
CA ASP A 585 1.34 -9.74 37.48
C ASP A 585 1.66 -11.08 38.16
N ARG A 586 2.92 -11.52 38.10
CA ARG A 586 3.37 -12.83 38.65
C ARG A 586 2.56 -14.04 38.14
N SER A 587 1.89 -13.94 36.99
CA SER A 587 1.14 -15.06 36.39
C SER A 587 2.07 -16.23 36.04
N ARG A 588 1.51 -17.46 35.93
CA ARG A 588 2.26 -18.66 35.55
C ARG A 588 1.89 -19.21 34.17
N GLY A 589 1.12 -18.44 33.39
CA GLY A 589 0.59 -18.89 32.09
C GLY A 589 -0.48 -19.99 32.20
N ASP A 590 -1.12 -20.12 33.36
CA ASP A 590 -2.16 -21.11 33.68
C ASP A 590 -3.60 -20.60 33.43
N ASP A 591 -3.77 -19.32 33.11
CA ASP A 591 -5.01 -18.71 32.66
C ASP A 591 -4.75 -17.76 31.49
N GLY A 592 -5.57 -17.83 30.45
CA GLY A 592 -5.41 -17.02 29.24
C GLY A 592 -5.71 -17.78 27.94
N LEU A 593 -5.55 -17.09 26.80
CA LEU A 593 -5.96 -17.55 25.48
C LEU A 593 -5.32 -18.89 25.09
N ALA A 594 -4.03 -19.07 25.37
CA ALA A 594 -3.31 -20.32 25.07
C ALA A 594 -3.92 -21.51 25.82
N VAL A 595 -4.28 -21.33 27.10
CA VAL A 595 -4.93 -22.35 27.94
C VAL A 595 -6.38 -22.57 27.54
N TRP A 596 -7.13 -21.51 27.24
CA TRP A 596 -8.53 -21.64 26.85
C TRP A 596 -8.68 -22.35 25.52
N SER A 597 -7.82 -22.03 24.54
CA SER A 597 -7.80 -22.68 23.24
C SER A 597 -7.34 -24.14 23.33
N SER A 598 -6.59 -24.56 24.35
CA SER A 598 -6.14 -25.96 24.50
C SER A 598 -7.28 -26.92 24.83
N ARG A 599 -8.41 -26.41 25.30
CA ARG A 599 -9.67 -27.17 25.48
C ARG A 599 -10.24 -27.68 24.15
N ASN A 600 -9.79 -27.12 23.03
CA ASN A 600 -10.08 -27.55 21.67
C ASN A 600 -11.58 -27.66 21.36
N ARG A 601 -12.36 -26.65 21.78
CA ARG A 601 -13.83 -26.62 21.61
C ARG A 601 -14.22 -26.58 20.13
N GLU A 602 -15.45 -26.98 19.82
CA GLU A 602 -16.02 -26.80 18.49
C GLU A 602 -16.25 -25.31 18.18
N ILE A 603 -15.88 -24.89 16.97
CA ILE A 603 -16.03 -23.51 16.47
C ILE A 603 -16.79 -23.41 15.14
N GLU A 604 -17.19 -24.53 14.53
CA GLU A 604 -17.98 -24.52 13.29
C GLU A 604 -19.46 -24.20 13.57
N ASN A 605 -19.97 -23.14 12.92
CA ASN A 605 -21.35 -22.66 13.04
C ASN A 605 -21.76 -22.37 14.51
N LYS A 606 -20.84 -21.75 15.26
CA LYS A 606 -21.00 -21.36 16.66
C LYS A 606 -20.77 -19.85 16.82
N ASP A 607 -21.07 -19.35 18.01
CA ASP A 607 -20.64 -18.02 18.44
C ASP A 607 -19.14 -18.09 18.72
N ILE A 608 -18.35 -17.33 17.95
CA ILE A 608 -16.89 -17.43 17.92
C ILE A 608 -16.25 -16.05 18.06
N VAL A 609 -15.04 -16.03 18.61
CA VAL A 609 -14.23 -14.83 18.80
C VAL A 609 -12.93 -15.01 18.03
N MET A 610 -12.58 -14.02 17.20
CA MET A 610 -11.26 -13.92 16.60
C MET A 610 -10.35 -13.13 17.53
N TRP A 611 -9.12 -13.61 17.73
CA TRP A 611 -8.06 -12.91 18.41
C TRP A 611 -6.96 -12.62 17.39
N TYR A 612 -6.58 -11.35 17.25
CA TYR A 612 -5.63 -10.93 16.24
C TYR A 612 -4.45 -10.21 16.90
N ASN A 613 -3.27 -10.80 16.80
CA ASN A 613 -2.03 -10.20 17.25
C ASN A 613 -1.45 -9.32 16.15
N VAL A 614 -1.26 -8.06 16.49
CA VAL A 614 -0.46 -7.12 15.71
C VAL A 614 0.79 -6.78 16.51
N GLY A 615 1.88 -6.46 15.84
CA GLY A 615 3.12 -6.16 16.52
C GLY A 615 4.27 -5.90 15.58
N PHE A 616 5.46 -5.77 16.15
CA PHE A 616 6.74 -5.69 15.44
C PHE A 616 7.89 -5.99 16.39
N HIS A 617 9.00 -6.45 15.82
CA HIS A 617 10.29 -6.53 16.50
C HIS A 617 10.98 -5.18 16.38
N HIS A 618 11.37 -4.59 17.51
CA HIS A 618 11.99 -3.28 17.56
C HIS A 618 13.49 -3.42 17.79
N ILE A 619 14.25 -3.27 16.71
CA ILE A 619 15.68 -2.95 16.75
C ILE A 619 15.73 -1.42 16.81
N PRO A 620 16.14 -0.78 17.91
CA PRO A 620 16.12 0.67 17.98
C PRO A 620 17.21 1.29 17.09
N TYR A 621 16.94 2.46 16.51
CA TYR A 621 17.89 3.24 15.71
C TYR A 621 18.14 4.61 16.32
N GLN A 622 19.13 5.35 15.79
CA GLN A 622 19.46 6.68 16.31
C GLN A 622 18.30 7.67 16.11
N GLU A 623 17.53 7.52 15.05
CA GLU A 623 16.35 8.31 14.72
C GLU A 623 15.23 8.17 15.76
N ASP A 624 15.24 7.08 16.53
CA ASP A 624 14.29 6.84 17.61
C ASP A 624 14.68 7.58 18.91
N PHE A 625 15.87 8.19 18.94
CA PHE A 625 16.40 8.94 20.08
C PHE A 625 16.44 10.45 19.80
N PRO A 626 15.98 11.32 20.74
CA PRO A 626 15.56 11.00 22.10
C PRO A 626 14.07 10.70 22.27
N VAL A 627 13.29 10.78 21.19
CA VAL A 627 11.87 10.43 21.14
C VAL A 627 11.58 9.79 19.78
N MET A 628 10.89 8.65 19.81
CA MET A 628 10.63 7.82 18.65
C MET A 628 9.55 8.43 17.76
N PRO A 629 9.80 8.67 16.46
CA PRO A 629 8.75 9.04 15.52
C PRO A 629 7.63 7.99 15.49
N THR A 630 6.39 8.42 15.25
CA THR A 630 5.28 7.45 15.18
C THR A 630 5.47 6.49 14.00
N LEU A 631 5.71 5.20 14.28
CA LEU A 631 6.10 4.19 13.27
C LEU A 631 5.05 4.05 12.14
N HIS A 632 3.76 4.19 12.46
CA HIS A 632 2.66 4.18 11.48
C HIS A 632 2.69 5.39 10.54
N ALA A 633 3.06 6.57 11.06
CA ALA A 633 3.09 7.82 10.30
C ALA A 633 4.28 7.91 9.34
N LEU A 634 5.40 7.24 9.63
CA LEU A 634 6.60 7.26 8.78
C LEU A 634 6.33 6.67 7.38
N ARG A 635 5.57 5.57 7.31
CA ARG A 635 5.22 4.93 6.03
C ARG A 635 4.20 5.73 5.23
N GLU A 636 3.14 6.26 5.88
CA GLU A 636 2.19 7.17 5.22
C GLU A 636 2.89 8.44 4.69
N LYS A 637 3.94 8.92 5.38
CA LYS A 637 4.76 10.06 4.94
C LYS A 637 5.59 9.71 3.70
N HIS A 638 6.26 8.55 3.67
CA HIS A 638 7.06 8.12 2.52
C HIS A 638 6.23 7.99 1.24
N GLU A 639 5.02 7.43 1.33
CA GLU A 639 4.09 7.33 0.21
C GLU A 639 3.71 8.73 -0.33
N LYS A 640 3.37 9.67 0.55
CA LYS A 640 3.06 11.06 0.18
C LYS A 640 4.24 11.81 -0.45
N GLU A 641 5.45 11.56 0.01
CA GLU A 641 6.65 12.18 -0.56
C GLU A 641 6.94 11.70 -1.99
N VAL A 642 6.68 10.42 -2.29
CA VAL A 642 6.85 9.87 -3.64
C VAL A 642 5.80 10.43 -4.59
N GLU A 643 4.54 10.50 -4.16
CA GLU A 643 3.45 11.05 -4.99
C GLU A 643 3.63 12.54 -5.30
N ASN A 644 4.12 13.31 -4.32
CA ASN A 644 4.40 14.74 -4.49
C ASN A 644 5.73 15.04 -5.20
N LEU A 645 6.49 14.05 -5.66
CA LEU A 645 7.77 14.26 -6.35
C LEU A 645 7.57 14.29 -7.87
N THR A 646 7.23 15.46 -8.42
CA THR A 646 7.16 15.69 -9.88
C THR A 646 7.96 16.92 -10.32
N LEU A 647 8.32 17.02 -11.60
CA LEU A 647 8.95 18.23 -12.15
C LEU A 647 8.08 19.49 -12.03
N THR A 648 6.76 19.32 -11.87
CA THR A 648 5.81 20.44 -11.71
C THR A 648 5.64 20.87 -10.26
N THR A 649 5.77 19.95 -9.31
CA THR A 649 5.55 20.21 -7.87
C THR A 649 6.86 20.46 -7.11
N GLN A 650 7.90 19.68 -7.41
CA GLN A 650 9.23 19.75 -6.78
C GLN A 650 10.35 19.63 -7.83
N PRO A 651 10.57 20.65 -8.68
CA PRO A 651 11.50 20.58 -9.81
C PRO A 651 12.94 20.26 -9.40
N PHE A 652 13.45 20.93 -8.36
CA PHE A 652 14.84 20.78 -7.91
C PHE A 652 15.11 19.40 -7.31
N ASN A 653 14.22 18.92 -6.44
CA ASN A 653 14.36 17.60 -5.80
C ASN A 653 14.23 16.49 -6.84
N THR A 654 13.27 16.61 -7.76
CA THR A 654 13.07 15.64 -8.84
C THR A 654 14.31 15.56 -9.73
N LEU A 655 14.88 16.71 -10.13
CA LEU A 655 16.08 16.74 -10.96
C LEU A 655 17.31 16.18 -10.22
N LYS A 656 17.48 16.50 -8.94
CA LYS A 656 18.57 15.97 -8.11
C LYS A 656 18.53 14.43 -8.04
N LEU A 657 17.36 13.88 -7.69
CA LEU A 657 17.17 12.43 -7.58
C LEU A 657 17.32 11.72 -8.93
N PHE A 658 16.91 12.37 -10.03
CA PHE A 658 17.16 11.89 -11.38
C PHE A 658 18.66 11.82 -11.72
N VAL A 659 19.44 12.86 -11.40
CA VAL A 659 20.89 12.89 -11.63
C VAL A 659 21.59 11.81 -10.81
N GLU A 660 21.26 11.68 -9.52
CA GLU A 660 21.80 10.62 -8.65
C GLU A 660 21.52 9.23 -9.22
N ALA A 661 20.28 8.98 -9.65
CA ALA A 661 19.90 7.71 -10.28
C ALA A 661 20.69 7.46 -11.58
N THR A 662 20.85 8.49 -12.41
CA THR A 662 21.55 8.40 -13.70
C THR A 662 23.03 8.07 -13.52
N VAL A 663 23.71 8.74 -12.59
CA VAL A 663 25.11 8.45 -12.24
C VAL A 663 25.27 7.01 -11.76
N LEU A 664 24.36 6.53 -10.91
CA LEU A 664 24.37 5.16 -10.41
C LEU A 664 24.21 4.14 -11.54
N TYR A 665 23.28 4.38 -12.48
CA TYR A 665 23.08 3.51 -13.64
C TYR A 665 24.29 3.51 -14.57
N ILE A 666 24.86 4.68 -14.89
CA ILE A 666 26.07 4.79 -15.72
C ILE A 666 27.24 4.02 -15.08
N LYS A 667 27.48 4.21 -13.77
CA LYS A 667 28.54 3.50 -13.05
C LYS A 667 28.36 1.98 -13.13
N ARG A 668 27.12 1.49 -12.98
CA ARG A 668 26.79 0.07 -13.08
C ARG A 668 27.01 -0.48 -14.49
N SER A 669 26.60 0.26 -15.52
CA SER A 669 26.81 -0.11 -16.93
C SER A 669 28.27 -0.14 -17.31
N ILE A 670 29.06 0.87 -16.90
CA ILE A 670 30.51 0.90 -17.12
C ILE A 670 31.19 -0.28 -16.41
N SER A 671 30.84 -0.54 -15.15
CA SER A 671 31.40 -1.67 -14.40
C SER A 671 31.09 -3.00 -15.07
N TYR A 672 29.86 -3.16 -15.61
CA TYR A 672 29.46 -4.34 -16.35
C TYR A 672 30.24 -4.50 -17.67
N LEU A 673 30.37 -3.43 -18.45
CA LEU A 673 31.12 -3.41 -19.70
C LEU A 673 32.62 -3.69 -19.48
N LEU A 674 33.21 -3.13 -18.42
CA LEU A 674 34.60 -3.41 -18.05
C LEU A 674 34.79 -4.85 -17.59
N ALA A 675 33.84 -5.41 -16.85
CA ALA A 675 33.92 -6.77 -16.35
C ALA A 675 33.68 -7.84 -17.44
N HIS A 676 32.90 -7.55 -18.48
CA HIS A 676 32.44 -8.55 -19.46
C HIS A 676 32.78 -8.22 -20.94
N GLY A 677 33.40 -7.07 -21.22
CA GLY A 677 33.48 -6.49 -22.57
C GLY A 677 34.88 -6.10 -23.06
N GLY A 678 35.96 -6.61 -22.46
CA GLY A 678 37.34 -6.25 -22.85
C GLY A 678 37.62 -6.40 -24.35
N TRP A 679 37.15 -7.49 -24.97
CA TRP A 679 37.27 -7.73 -26.41
C TRP A 679 36.40 -6.79 -27.27
N PHE A 680 35.19 -6.47 -26.81
CA PHE A 680 34.28 -5.56 -27.52
C PHE A 680 34.83 -4.13 -27.54
N MET A 681 35.39 -3.67 -26.42
CA MET A 681 36.06 -2.38 -26.33
C MET A 681 37.28 -2.31 -27.25
N LEU A 682 38.14 -3.35 -27.25
CA LEU A 682 39.32 -3.40 -28.11
C LEU A 682 38.94 -3.36 -29.60
N ILE A 683 37.95 -4.16 -30.02
CA ILE A 683 37.48 -4.21 -31.41
C ILE A 683 36.87 -2.87 -31.84
N THR A 684 36.07 -2.24 -30.98
CA THR A 684 35.44 -0.96 -31.30
C THR A 684 36.49 0.16 -31.42
N THR A 685 37.48 0.19 -30.52
CA THR A 685 38.58 1.17 -30.59
C THR A 685 39.44 0.95 -31.84
N LEU A 686 39.73 -0.30 -32.21
CA LEU A 686 40.46 -0.61 -33.45
C LEU A 686 39.67 -0.21 -34.70
N LEU A 687 38.36 -0.46 -34.74
CA LEU A 687 37.49 -0.08 -35.87
C LEU A 687 37.36 1.44 -36.03
N VAL A 688 37.16 2.17 -34.92
CA VAL A 688 37.08 3.63 -34.95
C VAL A 688 38.43 4.23 -35.32
N GLY A 689 39.53 3.71 -34.76
CA GLY A 689 40.89 4.13 -35.10
C GLY A 689 41.21 3.90 -36.59
N PHE A 690 40.85 2.73 -37.13
CA PHE A 690 41.01 2.42 -38.55
C PHE A 690 40.13 3.31 -39.45
N GLY A 691 38.90 3.60 -39.03
CA GLY A 691 38.01 4.52 -39.75
C GLY A 691 38.53 5.96 -39.80
N VAL A 692 39.09 6.46 -38.69
CA VAL A 692 39.73 7.79 -38.64
C VAL A 692 40.99 7.83 -39.51
N LEU A 693 41.82 6.78 -39.47
CA LEU A 693 43.00 6.66 -40.33
C LEU A 693 42.63 6.67 -41.82
N LEU A 694 41.58 5.95 -42.23
CA LEU A 694 41.09 5.90 -43.62
C LEU A 694 40.53 7.23 -44.14
N VAL A 695 40.00 8.09 -43.27
CA VAL A 695 39.43 9.40 -43.65
C VAL A 695 40.51 10.49 -43.64
N THR A 696 41.59 10.32 -42.87
CA THR A 696 42.60 11.37 -42.68
C THR A 696 43.84 11.21 -43.55
N VAL A 697 44.06 10.05 -44.17
CA VAL A 697 45.21 9.79 -45.05
C VAL A 697 44.81 10.03 -46.50
N ASP A 698 45.42 11.03 -47.15
CA ASP A 698 45.17 11.32 -48.56
C ASP A 698 45.73 10.20 -49.46
N GLY A 699 44.89 9.67 -50.35
CA GLY A 699 45.29 8.65 -51.32
C GLY A 699 44.22 8.35 -52.38
N PRO A 700 44.47 7.44 -53.34
CA PRO A 700 43.51 7.09 -54.40
C PRO A 700 42.22 6.47 -53.85
N HIS A 701 42.24 5.99 -52.60
CA HIS A 701 41.07 5.50 -51.87
C HIS A 701 40.11 6.61 -51.42
N GLY A 702 40.53 7.89 -51.42
CA GLY A 702 39.69 9.02 -50.99
C GLY A 702 38.36 9.12 -51.76
N LYS A 703 38.36 8.84 -53.08
CA LYS A 703 37.13 8.75 -53.88
C LYS A 703 36.21 7.62 -53.43
N HIS A 704 36.76 6.46 -53.08
CA HIS A 704 35.98 5.34 -52.56
C HIS A 704 35.48 5.59 -51.13
N VAL A 705 36.24 6.30 -50.30
CA VAL A 705 35.81 6.72 -48.96
C VAL A 705 34.67 7.74 -49.04
N GLU A 706 34.76 8.73 -49.94
CA GLU A 706 33.69 9.70 -50.18
C GLU A 706 32.41 9.03 -50.70
N GLU A 707 32.54 8.06 -51.61
CA GLU A 707 31.43 7.24 -52.09
C GLU A 707 30.81 6.40 -50.96
N VAL A 708 31.62 5.75 -50.11
CA VAL A 708 31.14 5.03 -48.93
C VAL A 708 30.43 5.95 -47.94
N LEU A 709 30.95 7.16 -47.71
CA LEU A 709 30.31 8.15 -46.84
C LEU A 709 28.94 8.60 -47.38
N GLU A 710 28.80 8.74 -48.70
CA GLU A 710 27.49 9.02 -49.33
C GLU A 710 26.51 7.86 -49.14
N TYR A 711 26.94 6.60 -49.28
CA TYR A 711 26.11 5.43 -48.98
C TYR A 711 25.74 5.31 -47.49
N VAL A 712 26.67 5.64 -46.58
CA VAL A 712 26.40 5.66 -45.14
C VAL A 712 25.39 6.75 -44.80
N ARG A 713 25.56 7.96 -45.34
CA ARG A 713 24.60 9.06 -45.12
C ARG A 713 23.23 8.72 -45.68
N TYR A 714 23.17 8.14 -46.87
CA TYR A 714 21.94 7.65 -47.48
C TYR A 714 21.24 6.60 -46.60
N SER A 715 21.99 5.61 -46.10
CA SER A 715 21.46 4.54 -45.25
C SER A 715 20.95 5.08 -43.92
N LEU A 716 21.75 5.93 -43.25
CA LEU A 716 21.38 6.56 -41.98
C LEU A 716 20.17 7.46 -42.13
N TRP A 717 20.04 8.20 -43.23
CA TRP A 717 18.90 9.06 -43.50
C TRP A 717 17.59 8.26 -43.52
N TRP A 718 17.51 7.21 -44.33
CA TRP A 718 16.30 6.40 -44.43
C TRP A 718 16.01 5.61 -43.16
N ILE A 719 17.03 5.02 -42.53
CA ILE A 719 16.87 4.31 -41.24
C ILE A 719 16.39 5.27 -40.15
N ALA A 720 16.96 6.47 -40.04
CA ALA A 720 16.56 7.45 -39.03
C ALA A 720 15.13 7.93 -39.24
N LEU A 721 14.70 8.19 -40.48
CA LEU A 721 13.31 8.49 -40.80
C LEU A 721 12.38 7.33 -40.43
N GLY A 722 12.80 6.08 -40.66
CA GLY A 722 12.07 4.89 -40.23
C GLY A 722 11.93 4.78 -38.71
N VAL A 723 13.02 4.99 -37.96
CA VAL A 723 13.00 4.97 -36.48
C VAL A 723 12.09 6.07 -35.95
N ALA A 724 12.22 7.30 -36.47
CA ALA A 724 11.37 8.42 -36.12
C ALA A 724 9.89 8.12 -36.39
N SER A 725 9.61 7.36 -37.45
CA SER A 725 8.26 6.90 -37.77
C SER A 725 7.62 6.00 -36.72
N SER A 726 8.41 5.31 -35.89
CA SER A 726 7.90 4.30 -34.94
C SER A 726 7.91 4.76 -33.48
N ILE A 727 8.76 5.72 -33.12
CA ILE A 727 8.84 6.27 -31.75
C ILE A 727 7.69 7.27 -31.47
N GLY A 728 7.11 7.88 -32.49
CA GLY A 728 5.93 8.75 -32.35
C GLY A 728 4.64 7.95 -32.22
N LEU A 729 4.18 7.76 -30.97
CA LEU A 729 2.89 7.17 -30.53
C LEU A 729 1.77 7.10 -31.59
N GLY A 730 1.81 6.08 -32.47
CA GLY A 730 0.65 5.66 -33.28
C GLY A 730 0.48 6.27 -34.67
N SER A 731 1.50 6.88 -35.29
CA SER A 731 1.32 7.50 -36.61
C SER A 731 2.48 7.32 -37.60
N GLY A 732 2.88 6.07 -37.80
CA GLY A 732 3.86 5.68 -38.82
C GLY A 732 3.50 6.05 -40.27
N LEU A 733 2.28 6.54 -40.51
CA LEU A 733 1.84 7.09 -41.78
C LEU A 733 2.58 8.40 -42.15
N HIS A 734 3.06 9.18 -41.18
CA HIS A 734 3.54 10.54 -41.47
C HIS A 734 4.90 10.63 -42.15
N THR A 735 5.93 9.90 -41.71
CA THR A 735 7.23 9.96 -42.40
C THR A 735 7.17 9.28 -43.76
N PHE A 736 6.32 8.26 -43.90
CA PHE A 736 5.97 7.67 -45.20
C PHE A 736 5.32 8.72 -46.11
N VAL A 737 4.24 9.36 -45.68
CA VAL A 737 3.50 10.36 -46.49
C VAL A 737 4.31 11.62 -46.77
N LEU A 738 5.23 12.01 -45.88
CA LEU A 738 6.03 13.23 -46.04
C LEU A 738 7.32 13.03 -46.86
N TYR A 739 7.92 11.83 -46.83
CA TYR A 739 9.23 11.59 -47.45
C TYR A 739 9.23 10.42 -48.43
N LEU A 740 8.94 9.18 -47.97
CA LEU A 740 9.09 7.99 -48.81
C LEU A 740 8.02 7.89 -49.92
N GLY A 741 6.75 8.10 -49.58
CA GLY A 741 5.62 8.09 -50.51
C GLY A 741 5.76 9.13 -51.63
N PRO A 742 6.03 10.42 -51.31
CA PRO A 742 6.33 11.43 -52.32
C PRO A 742 7.53 11.08 -53.19
N HIS A 743 8.60 10.51 -52.63
CA HIS A 743 9.76 10.06 -53.40
C HIS A 743 9.36 9.00 -54.44
N ILE A 744 8.59 7.98 -54.02
CA ILE A 744 8.08 6.90 -54.89
C ILE A 744 7.15 7.46 -55.98
N ALA A 745 6.22 8.34 -55.62
CA ALA A 745 5.26 8.93 -56.55
C ALA A 745 5.95 9.81 -57.60
N LEU A 746 6.83 10.71 -57.17
CA LEU A 746 7.57 11.60 -58.07
C LEU A 746 8.46 10.81 -59.04
N PHE A 747 9.12 9.76 -58.56
CA PHE A 747 9.94 8.89 -59.41
C PHE A 747 9.08 8.13 -60.42
N THR A 748 7.96 7.57 -59.98
CA THR A 748 7.03 6.80 -60.84
C THR A 748 6.44 7.67 -61.94
N LEU A 749 5.92 8.86 -61.58
CA LEU A 749 5.36 9.81 -62.55
C LEU A 749 6.39 10.28 -63.57
N LYS A 750 7.63 10.55 -63.12
CA LYS A 750 8.72 10.93 -64.02
C LYS A 750 9.11 9.78 -64.96
N ALA A 751 9.16 8.56 -64.45
CA ALA A 751 9.51 7.37 -65.22
C ALA A 751 8.45 7.03 -66.28
N THR A 752 7.16 7.11 -65.93
CA THR A 752 6.05 6.89 -66.87
C THR A 752 5.97 7.99 -67.91
N HIS A 753 6.14 9.26 -67.52
CA HIS A 753 6.14 10.40 -68.43
C HIS A 753 7.33 10.37 -69.41
N CYS A 754 8.54 10.02 -68.96
CA CYS A 754 9.71 9.93 -69.84
C CYS A 754 9.85 8.57 -70.56
N GLY A 755 9.06 7.55 -70.20
CA GLY A 755 9.10 6.23 -70.83
C GLY A 755 10.37 5.41 -70.52
N ARG A 756 10.99 5.63 -69.35
CA ARG A 756 12.27 5.03 -68.94
C ARG A 756 12.45 5.05 -67.43
N VAL A 757 13.34 4.21 -66.88
CA VAL A 757 13.52 4.03 -65.42
C VAL A 757 14.91 4.40 -64.90
N ASP A 758 15.87 4.64 -65.80
CA ASP A 758 17.26 5.01 -65.51
C ASP A 758 17.39 6.53 -65.30
N LEU A 759 16.65 7.06 -64.33
CA LEU A 759 16.63 8.49 -64.00
C LEU A 759 17.68 8.86 -62.94
N LYS A 760 17.98 7.95 -62.00
CA LYS A 760 18.93 8.19 -60.90
C LYS A 760 20.37 8.14 -61.41
N SER A 761 21.19 9.11 -61.00
CA SER A 761 22.63 9.10 -61.30
C SER A 761 23.40 8.06 -60.47
N ALA A 762 22.92 7.78 -59.26
CA ALA A 762 23.41 6.74 -58.36
C ALA A 762 22.28 6.30 -57.41
N PRO A 763 22.39 5.13 -56.73
CA PRO A 763 21.35 4.69 -55.79
C PRO A 763 21.05 5.69 -54.66
N TYR A 764 22.05 6.47 -54.23
CA TYR A 764 21.90 7.51 -53.20
C TYR A 764 21.33 8.85 -53.70
N ASP A 765 21.03 8.98 -55.01
CA ASP A 765 20.42 10.18 -55.62
C ASP A 765 18.92 10.27 -55.30
N THR A 766 18.66 10.64 -54.05
CA THR A 766 17.34 10.60 -53.42
C THR A 766 17.03 11.91 -52.68
N ILE A 767 15.79 12.03 -52.19
CA ILE A 767 15.38 13.18 -51.38
C ILE A 767 16.05 13.10 -50.01
N GLN A 768 16.89 14.08 -49.68
CA GLN A 768 17.56 14.20 -48.38
C GLN A 768 17.30 15.57 -47.74
N LEU A 769 17.59 15.71 -46.45
CA LEU A 769 17.43 16.98 -45.74
C LEU A 769 18.21 18.11 -46.45
N LYS A 770 17.48 19.08 -47.04
CA LYS A 770 18.01 20.22 -47.80
C LYS A 770 18.72 19.89 -49.13
N ARG A 771 18.62 18.67 -49.66
CA ARG A 771 19.17 18.29 -50.98
C ARG A 771 18.06 17.70 -51.86
N VAL A 772 17.87 18.30 -53.03
CA VAL A 772 16.90 17.83 -54.04
C VAL A 772 17.57 16.80 -54.94
N PRO A 773 16.90 15.69 -55.30
CA PRO A 773 17.47 14.69 -56.21
C PRO A 773 17.72 15.29 -57.60
N SER A 774 18.81 14.85 -58.24
CA SER A 774 19.29 15.45 -59.49
C SER A 774 18.36 15.26 -60.69
N TRP A 775 17.44 14.29 -60.61
CA TRP A 775 16.54 13.89 -61.69
C TRP A 775 15.19 14.61 -61.70
N LEU A 776 14.82 15.28 -60.59
CA LEU A 776 13.48 15.85 -60.46
C LEU A 776 13.25 17.01 -61.43
N ASP A 777 14.23 17.91 -61.52
CA ASP A 777 14.14 19.16 -62.29
C ASP A 777 14.57 19.04 -63.77
N LYS A 778 15.19 17.92 -64.18
CA LYS A 778 15.64 17.69 -65.57
C LYS A 778 14.47 17.40 -66.52
N SER A 779 14.51 17.91 -67.75
CA SER A 779 13.50 17.60 -68.78
C SER A 779 13.66 16.17 -69.35
N CYS A 780 12.59 15.54 -69.84
CA CYS A 780 12.69 14.17 -70.39
C CYS A 780 13.67 14.03 -71.57
N SER A 781 13.86 15.11 -72.34
CA SER A 781 14.84 15.18 -73.44
C SER A 781 16.30 15.04 -72.97
N GLU A 782 16.61 15.46 -71.73
CA GLU A 782 17.98 15.40 -71.19
C GLU A 782 18.41 13.98 -70.81
N PHE A 783 17.47 13.05 -70.64
CA PHE A 783 17.79 11.66 -70.32
C PHE A 783 18.09 10.84 -71.59
N GLY A 784 17.47 11.17 -72.73
CA GLY A 784 17.53 10.42 -74.00
C GLY A 784 16.20 9.75 -74.40
N PRO A 785 16.12 9.04 -75.54
CA PRO A 785 14.87 8.48 -76.06
C PRO A 785 14.24 7.44 -75.10
N PRO A 786 12.92 7.20 -75.19
CA PRO A 786 12.24 6.19 -74.37
C PRO A 786 12.84 4.80 -74.64
N LEU A 787 13.17 4.07 -73.58
CA LEU A 787 13.78 2.74 -73.68
C LEU A 787 12.74 1.61 -73.79
N MET A 788 11.47 1.89 -73.44
CA MET A 788 10.41 0.88 -73.35
C MET A 788 9.24 1.24 -74.27
N ILE A 789 9.24 0.71 -75.49
CA ILE A 789 8.22 0.98 -76.53
C ILE A 789 7.28 -0.23 -76.68
N SER A 790 5.97 -0.01 -76.63
CA SER A 790 4.92 -1.03 -76.86
C SER A 790 3.92 -0.53 -77.92
N ALA A 791 3.23 -1.45 -78.59
CA ALA A 791 2.30 -1.20 -79.70
C ALA A 791 1.07 -0.32 -79.37
N ALA A 792 0.95 0.17 -78.14
CA ALA A 792 -0.11 1.05 -77.65
C ALA A 792 0.43 2.20 -76.75
N GLY A 793 1.64 2.70 -77.05
CA GLY A 793 2.31 3.77 -76.32
C GLY A 793 3.45 3.30 -75.41
N SER A 794 4.18 4.27 -74.82
CA SER A 794 5.32 4.02 -73.92
C SER A 794 4.82 3.30 -72.65
N ARG A 795 5.19 2.03 -72.47
CA ARG A 795 4.73 1.20 -71.35
C ARG A 795 5.90 0.88 -70.44
N VAL A 796 5.89 1.44 -69.23
CA VAL A 796 6.87 1.10 -68.19
C VAL A 796 6.23 0.11 -67.21
N PRO A 797 6.68 -1.16 -67.17
CA PRO A 797 6.10 -2.17 -66.28
C PRO A 797 6.55 -1.96 -64.83
N LEU A 798 5.71 -2.40 -63.88
CA LEU A 798 6.00 -2.39 -62.44
C LEU A 798 7.34 -3.05 -62.11
N THR A 799 7.66 -4.15 -62.80
CA THR A 799 8.90 -4.91 -62.64
C THR A 799 10.16 -4.11 -62.95
N SER A 800 10.06 -3.03 -63.73
CA SER A 800 11.18 -2.14 -64.05
C SER A 800 11.30 -0.95 -63.09
N ILE A 801 10.20 -0.52 -62.47
CA ILE A 801 10.18 0.64 -61.55
C ILE A 801 10.59 0.22 -60.14
N LEU A 802 10.06 -0.91 -59.65
CA LEU A 802 10.26 -1.36 -58.26
C LEU A 802 11.75 -1.48 -57.86
N PRO A 803 12.66 -2.04 -58.69
CA PRO A 803 14.07 -2.17 -58.32
C PRO A 803 14.79 -0.84 -58.09
N GLN A 804 14.30 0.26 -58.67
CA GLN A 804 14.94 1.58 -58.57
C GLN A 804 14.66 2.30 -57.25
N ILE A 805 13.61 1.90 -56.51
CA ILE A 805 13.14 2.57 -55.28
C ILE A 805 13.01 1.64 -54.08
N GLN A 806 13.23 0.33 -54.28
CA GLN A 806 13.14 -0.68 -53.22
C GLN A 806 14.15 -0.47 -52.09
N LEU A 807 15.34 0.07 -52.39
CA LEU A 807 16.41 0.21 -51.38
C LEU A 807 16.05 1.27 -50.34
N GLU A 808 15.51 2.41 -50.78
CA GLU A 808 14.97 3.45 -49.90
C GLU A 808 13.83 2.90 -49.02
N ALA A 809 12.93 2.13 -49.63
CA ALA A 809 11.80 1.54 -48.94
C ALA A 809 12.23 0.51 -47.88
N ILE A 810 13.19 -0.37 -48.20
CA ILE A 810 13.72 -1.36 -47.26
C ILE A 810 14.47 -0.67 -46.12
N LEU A 811 15.35 0.29 -46.40
CA LEU A 811 16.12 1.01 -45.37
C LEU A 811 15.19 1.76 -44.41
N TRP A 812 14.16 2.43 -44.94
CA TRP A 812 13.12 3.04 -44.12
C TRP A 812 12.39 1.99 -43.27
N GLY A 813 12.01 0.86 -43.86
CA GLY A 813 11.36 -0.23 -43.13
C GLY A 813 12.23 -0.87 -42.04
N ILE A 814 13.54 -1.04 -42.25
CA ILE A 814 14.51 -1.47 -41.22
C ILE A 814 14.48 -0.49 -40.04
N GLY A 815 14.49 0.81 -40.34
CA GLY A 815 14.35 1.85 -39.32
C GLY A 815 13.05 1.69 -38.52
N THR A 816 11.93 1.41 -39.19
CA THR A 816 10.65 1.20 -38.47
C THR A 816 10.65 -0.03 -37.57
N ALA A 817 11.39 -1.09 -37.93
CA ALA A 817 11.55 -2.26 -37.07
C ALA A 817 12.43 -1.95 -35.85
N LEU A 818 13.53 -1.21 -36.03
CA LEU A 818 14.41 -0.78 -34.94
C LEU A 818 13.71 0.13 -33.93
N GLY A 819 12.82 1.00 -34.40
CA GLY A 819 12.04 1.89 -33.54
C GLY A 819 11.07 1.18 -32.59
N GLU A 820 10.77 -0.12 -32.80
CA GLU A 820 9.96 -0.92 -31.87
C GLU A 820 10.75 -1.55 -30.71
N LEU A 821 12.08 -1.47 -30.73
CA LEU A 821 12.91 -2.05 -29.66
C LEU A 821 12.70 -1.37 -28.30
N PRO A 822 12.68 -0.03 -28.18
CA PRO A 822 12.42 0.63 -26.91
C PRO A 822 11.09 0.22 -26.24
N PRO A 823 9.91 0.26 -26.92
CA PRO A 823 8.66 -0.18 -26.31
C PRO A 823 8.66 -1.66 -25.92
N TYR A 824 9.34 -2.52 -26.69
CA TYR A 824 9.53 -3.93 -26.34
C TYR A 824 10.28 -4.13 -25.02
N PHE A 825 11.45 -3.50 -24.86
CA PHE A 825 12.25 -3.66 -23.65
C PHE A 825 11.59 -3.03 -22.42
N ILE A 826 10.95 -1.86 -22.58
CA ILE A 826 10.22 -1.19 -21.50
C ILE A 826 9.07 -2.08 -20.99
N SER A 827 8.26 -2.61 -21.91
CA SER A 827 7.13 -3.44 -21.54
C SER A 827 7.56 -4.80 -20.97
N ARG A 828 8.64 -5.40 -21.50
CA ARG A 828 9.20 -6.63 -20.94
C ARG A 828 9.73 -6.44 -19.52
N ALA A 829 10.44 -5.34 -19.27
CA ALA A 829 10.96 -5.04 -17.94
C ALA A 829 9.82 -4.82 -16.92
N ALA A 830 8.75 -4.13 -17.32
CA ALA A 830 7.59 -3.90 -16.48
C ALA A 830 6.82 -5.19 -16.14
N SER A 831 6.61 -6.06 -17.15
CA SER A 831 6.00 -7.38 -16.98
C SER A 831 6.79 -8.24 -15.98
N ILE A 832 8.12 -8.27 -16.09
CA ILE A 832 9.00 -9.00 -15.16
C ILE A 832 8.92 -8.42 -13.74
N SER A 833 8.75 -7.11 -13.57
CA SER A 833 8.64 -6.48 -12.25
C SER A 833 7.21 -6.45 -11.65
N GLY A 834 6.22 -7.06 -12.31
CA GLY A 834 4.83 -7.09 -11.82
C GLY A 834 4.08 -5.76 -11.90
N SER A 835 4.64 -4.75 -12.60
CA SER A 835 4.05 -3.42 -12.81
C SER A 835 3.48 -3.29 -14.22
N ARG A 836 2.35 -2.61 -14.41
CA ARG A 836 1.82 -2.30 -15.75
C ARG A 836 2.48 -1.03 -16.31
N VAL A 837 2.64 -0.93 -17.63
CA VAL A 837 3.14 0.28 -18.31
C VAL A 837 1.95 1.15 -18.72
N ASP A 838 2.05 2.47 -18.53
CA ASP A 838 1.05 3.48 -18.94
C ASP A 838 0.60 3.35 -20.41
N GLY A 839 1.47 2.90 -21.33
CA GLY A 839 1.10 2.66 -22.74
C GLY A 839 0.04 1.57 -22.92
N MET A 840 -0.17 0.72 -21.92
CA MET A 840 -1.28 -0.24 -21.90
C MET A 840 -2.59 0.40 -21.42
N GLU A 841 -2.51 1.46 -20.61
CA GLU A 841 -3.68 2.29 -20.26
C GLU A 841 -4.14 3.13 -21.45
N GLU A 842 -3.24 3.53 -22.35
CA GLU A 842 -3.57 4.21 -23.61
C GLU A 842 -4.22 3.24 -24.63
N LEU A 843 -3.81 1.96 -24.63
CA LEU A 843 -4.51 0.88 -25.34
C LEU A 843 -5.88 0.56 -24.76
N ASP A 844 -6.03 0.67 -23.45
CA ASP A 844 -7.32 0.59 -22.78
C ASP A 844 -8.08 1.93 -22.81
N GLY A 845 -7.49 3.00 -23.40
CA GLY A 845 -7.80 4.41 -23.13
C GLY A 845 -8.12 5.31 -24.33
N SER A 846 -7.85 4.92 -25.58
CA SER A 846 -8.15 5.79 -26.75
C SER A 846 -9.62 5.68 -27.15
N SER A 847 -10.36 6.75 -26.86
CA SER A 847 -11.79 6.97 -27.03
C SER A 847 -12.27 7.07 -28.48
N SER A 848 -13.56 6.74 -28.61
CA SER A 848 -14.49 7.14 -29.66
C SER A 848 -14.27 8.55 -30.23
N GLU A 849 -13.87 8.62 -31.49
CA GLU A 849 -14.24 9.68 -32.43
C GLU A 849 -13.88 9.22 -33.86
N ASP A 850 -14.55 8.17 -34.35
CA ASP A 850 -14.71 7.93 -35.79
C ASP A 850 -15.82 6.88 -35.99
N SER A 851 -17.01 7.33 -36.37
CA SER A 851 -18.22 6.52 -36.57
C SER A 851 -18.19 5.76 -37.90
N GLY A 852 -17.14 4.97 -38.14
CA GLY A 852 -16.94 4.19 -39.35
C GLY A 852 -16.93 2.68 -39.13
N PHE A 853 -17.46 1.91 -40.08
CA PHE A 853 -17.41 0.44 -40.15
C PHE A 853 -16.01 -0.15 -39.86
N MET A 854 -14.96 0.55 -40.27
CA MET A 854 -13.55 0.17 -40.03
C MET A 854 -13.17 0.18 -38.54
N ALA A 855 -13.67 1.13 -37.74
CA ALA A 855 -13.34 1.25 -36.33
C ALA A 855 -13.90 0.07 -35.49
N THR A 856 -15.09 -0.42 -35.86
CA THR A 856 -15.71 -1.59 -35.22
C THR A 856 -14.95 -2.89 -35.53
N TYR A 857 -14.48 -3.05 -36.78
CA TYR A 857 -13.67 -4.20 -37.19
C TYR A 857 -12.29 -4.20 -36.50
N LEU A 858 -11.64 -3.03 -36.42
CA LEU A 858 -10.37 -2.84 -35.73
C LEU A 858 -10.47 -3.17 -34.23
N ASN A 859 -11.54 -2.74 -33.56
CA ASN A 859 -11.79 -3.08 -32.16
C ASN A 859 -12.04 -4.58 -31.94
N ARG A 860 -12.62 -5.29 -32.92
CA ARG A 860 -12.76 -6.75 -32.88
C ARG A 860 -11.41 -7.46 -32.96
N ILE A 861 -10.53 -7.03 -33.87
CA ILE A 861 -9.17 -7.58 -33.99
C ILE A 861 -8.35 -7.29 -32.72
N LYS A 862 -8.48 -6.09 -32.14
CA LYS A 862 -7.82 -5.69 -30.89
C LYS A 862 -8.24 -6.57 -29.70
N ARG A 863 -9.55 -6.82 -29.52
CA ARG A 863 -10.07 -7.73 -28.49
C ARG A 863 -9.67 -9.19 -28.73
N TRP A 864 -9.63 -9.63 -29.99
CA TRP A 864 -9.17 -10.97 -30.35
C TRP A 864 -7.70 -11.18 -29.97
N LEU A 865 -6.82 -10.22 -30.30
CA LEU A 865 -5.40 -10.24 -29.95
C LEU A 865 -5.14 -10.28 -28.44
N LEU A 866 -5.88 -9.47 -27.66
CA LEU A 866 -5.75 -9.44 -26.20
C LEU A 866 -6.23 -10.74 -25.52
N THR A 867 -7.23 -11.42 -26.10
CA THR A 867 -7.77 -12.67 -25.57
C THR A 867 -7.00 -13.91 -26.02
N HIS A 868 -6.28 -13.84 -27.15
CA HIS A 868 -5.53 -14.94 -27.76
C HIS A 868 -4.00 -14.76 -27.70
N SER A 869 -3.48 -13.99 -26.74
CA SER A 869 -2.04 -13.69 -26.58
C SER A 869 -1.14 -14.93 -26.47
N GLN A 870 -1.69 -16.07 -26.08
CA GLN A 870 -1.02 -17.38 -26.03
C GLN A 870 -0.58 -17.90 -27.41
N HIS A 871 -1.13 -17.32 -28.48
CA HIS A 871 -0.83 -17.68 -29.88
C HIS A 871 0.10 -16.68 -30.57
N LEU A 872 0.59 -15.63 -29.89
CA LEU A 872 1.60 -14.72 -30.44
C LEU A 872 2.92 -15.47 -30.61
N ASN A 873 3.09 -16.13 -31.76
CA ASN A 873 4.33 -16.76 -32.18
C ASN A 873 4.98 -15.95 -33.31
N PHE A 874 6.16 -16.38 -33.79
CA PHE A 874 6.87 -15.73 -34.89
C PHE A 874 5.96 -15.37 -36.09
N PHE A 875 5.11 -16.31 -36.53
CA PHE A 875 4.23 -16.09 -37.69
C PHE A 875 3.12 -15.09 -37.41
N THR A 876 2.55 -15.09 -36.21
CA THR A 876 1.53 -14.10 -35.83
C THR A 876 2.12 -12.71 -35.73
N VAL A 877 3.29 -12.56 -35.12
CA VAL A 877 4.02 -11.28 -35.06
C VAL A 877 4.38 -10.81 -36.48
N LEU A 878 4.82 -11.72 -37.35
CA LEU A 878 5.15 -11.43 -38.74
C LEU A 878 3.93 -10.88 -39.49
N VAL A 879 2.77 -11.54 -39.38
CA VAL A 879 1.53 -11.10 -40.04
C VAL A 879 1.11 -9.72 -39.52
N LEU A 880 1.16 -9.48 -38.21
CA LEU A 880 0.82 -8.19 -37.62
C LEU A 880 1.77 -7.08 -38.06
N ALA A 881 3.07 -7.37 -38.13
CA ALA A 881 4.08 -6.42 -38.61
C ALA A 881 3.98 -6.14 -40.12
N SER A 882 3.39 -7.06 -40.89
CA SER A 882 3.27 -6.98 -42.36
C SER A 882 2.13 -6.11 -42.86
N VAL A 883 1.11 -5.85 -42.04
CA VAL A 883 -0.07 -5.07 -42.45
C VAL A 883 0.20 -3.58 -42.29
N PRO A 884 -0.03 -2.74 -43.33
CA PRO A 884 0.08 -1.29 -43.20
C PRO A 884 -1.10 -0.75 -42.38
N ASN A 885 -0.93 -0.63 -41.06
CA ASN A 885 -1.97 -0.08 -40.18
C ASN A 885 -1.36 0.78 -39.06
N PRO A 886 -1.80 2.04 -38.88
CA PRO A 886 -1.31 2.92 -37.81
C PRO A 886 -1.57 2.38 -36.38
N LEU A 887 -2.57 1.52 -36.19
CA LEU A 887 -2.91 0.94 -34.88
C LEU A 887 -2.02 -0.24 -34.44
N PHE A 888 -1.19 -0.80 -35.33
CA PHE A 888 -0.40 -2.01 -35.05
C PHE A 888 1.12 -1.79 -34.89
N ASP A 889 1.60 -0.54 -34.85
CA ASP A 889 2.97 -0.21 -34.43
C ASP A 889 3.22 -0.38 -32.91
N LEU A 890 2.35 -1.17 -32.27
CA LEU A 890 2.33 -1.48 -30.83
C LEU A 890 2.77 -2.92 -30.54
N ALA A 891 3.23 -3.62 -31.59
CA ALA A 891 3.77 -4.97 -31.50
C ALA A 891 4.93 -5.07 -30.48
N GLY A 892 5.77 -4.03 -30.38
CA GLY A 892 6.82 -3.95 -29.36
C GLY A 892 6.26 -4.05 -27.93
N ILE A 893 5.28 -3.21 -27.57
CA ILE A 893 4.66 -3.22 -26.23
C ILE A 893 4.00 -4.58 -25.97
N MET A 894 3.22 -5.10 -26.92
CA MET A 894 2.55 -6.39 -26.73
C MET A 894 3.53 -7.55 -26.57
N CYS A 895 4.52 -7.66 -27.45
CA CYS A 895 5.52 -8.72 -27.40
C CYS A 895 6.37 -8.64 -26.12
N GLY A 896 6.69 -7.43 -25.67
CA GLY A 896 7.36 -7.19 -24.40
C GLY A 896 6.52 -7.65 -23.21
N GLN A 897 5.27 -7.21 -23.13
CA GLN A 897 4.35 -7.54 -22.05
C GLN A 897 4.12 -9.05 -21.92
N PHE A 898 3.91 -9.72 -23.05
CA PHE A 898 3.62 -11.15 -23.11
C PHE A 898 4.88 -12.04 -23.10
N GLY A 899 6.07 -11.44 -23.04
CA GLY A 899 7.31 -12.17 -22.80
C GLY A 899 7.89 -12.92 -24.01
N ILE A 900 7.49 -12.59 -25.24
CA ILE A 900 8.00 -13.20 -26.49
C ILE A 900 9.52 -13.07 -26.59
N GLN A 901 10.26 -14.06 -27.09
CA GLN A 901 11.72 -13.97 -27.13
C GLN A 901 12.19 -12.84 -28.07
N PHE A 902 13.32 -12.20 -27.72
CA PHE A 902 13.82 -11.05 -28.46
C PHE A 902 14.03 -11.35 -29.95
N TRP A 903 14.68 -12.47 -30.29
CA TRP A 903 14.97 -12.82 -31.68
C TRP A 903 13.71 -13.21 -32.46
N GLU A 904 12.73 -13.84 -31.82
CA GLU A 904 11.44 -14.17 -32.44
C GLU A 904 10.68 -12.89 -32.80
N PHE A 905 10.62 -11.93 -31.87
CA PHE A 905 10.01 -10.63 -32.10
C PHE A 905 10.78 -9.83 -33.17
N PHE A 906 12.08 -9.62 -32.97
CA PHE A 906 12.86 -8.72 -33.82
C PHE A 906 12.94 -9.21 -35.27
N LEU A 907 13.15 -10.51 -35.49
CA LEU A 907 13.23 -11.05 -36.85
C LEU A 907 11.86 -11.03 -37.55
N ALA A 908 10.77 -11.33 -36.83
CA ALA A 908 9.42 -11.24 -37.37
C ALA A 908 9.04 -9.79 -37.73
N THR A 909 9.36 -8.83 -36.86
CA THR A 909 9.15 -7.40 -37.11
C THR A 909 10.01 -6.90 -38.25
N LEU A 910 11.28 -7.30 -38.32
CA LEU A 910 12.19 -6.89 -39.39
C LEU A 910 11.70 -7.38 -40.75
N ILE A 911 11.34 -8.66 -40.90
CA ILE A 911 10.82 -9.20 -42.16
C ILE A 911 9.46 -8.56 -42.49
N GLY A 912 8.56 -8.48 -41.52
CA GLY A 912 7.22 -7.94 -41.73
C GLY A 912 7.25 -6.48 -42.15
N LYS A 913 8.04 -5.64 -41.48
CA LYS A 913 8.11 -4.21 -41.77
C LYS A 913 9.04 -3.85 -42.90
N ALA A 914 10.27 -4.38 -42.93
CA ALA A 914 11.28 -3.98 -43.92
C ALA A 914 11.07 -4.60 -45.29
N ILE A 915 10.43 -5.78 -45.36
CA ILE A 915 10.20 -6.49 -46.61
C ILE A 915 8.72 -6.47 -46.96
N ILE A 916 7.83 -7.03 -46.15
CA ILE A 916 6.45 -7.25 -46.60
C ILE A 916 5.65 -5.94 -46.68
N LYS A 917 5.56 -5.20 -45.57
CA LYS A 917 4.79 -3.95 -45.45
C LYS A 917 5.26 -2.88 -46.44
N THR A 918 6.57 -2.64 -46.51
CA THR A 918 7.16 -1.64 -47.40
C THR A 918 6.91 -1.95 -48.88
N HIS A 919 7.01 -3.21 -49.30
CA HIS A 919 6.74 -3.58 -50.69
C HIS A 919 5.26 -3.45 -51.03
N ILE A 920 4.36 -3.83 -50.12
CA ILE A 920 2.91 -3.59 -50.30
C ILE A 920 2.64 -2.09 -50.48
N GLN A 921 3.18 -1.23 -49.62
CA GLN A 921 3.01 0.22 -49.71
C GLN A 921 3.63 0.80 -50.99
N THR A 922 4.81 0.31 -51.38
CA THR A 922 5.54 0.79 -52.56
C THR A 922 4.80 0.42 -53.85
N ILE A 923 4.39 -0.85 -53.99
CA ILE A 923 3.61 -1.33 -55.14
C ILE A 923 2.30 -0.55 -55.26
N PHE A 924 1.60 -0.33 -54.13
CA PHE A 924 0.36 0.45 -54.14
C PHE A 924 0.55 1.85 -54.73
N ILE A 925 1.57 2.61 -54.29
CA ILE A 925 1.83 3.94 -54.85
C ILE A 925 2.24 3.88 -56.32
N ILE A 926 3.07 2.90 -56.73
CA ILE A 926 3.45 2.76 -58.15
C ILE A 926 2.23 2.50 -59.01
N CYS A 927 1.32 1.62 -58.57
CA CYS A 927 0.10 1.31 -59.32
C CYS A 927 -0.84 2.51 -59.41
N VAL A 928 -1.01 3.28 -58.34
CA VAL A 928 -1.84 4.49 -58.35
C VAL A 928 -1.28 5.56 -59.28
N CYS A 929 0.04 5.71 -59.33
CA CYS A 929 0.71 6.69 -60.19
C CYS A 929 0.97 6.20 -61.63
N ASN A 930 0.50 5.01 -62.00
CA ASN A 930 0.62 4.46 -63.35
C ASN A 930 -0.78 4.16 -63.91
N ASN A 931 -1.28 5.06 -64.75
CA ASN A 931 -2.66 5.06 -65.26
C ASN A 931 -3.10 3.71 -65.87
N GLN A 932 -2.19 2.96 -66.51
CA GLN A 932 -2.52 1.67 -67.11
C GLN A 932 -2.58 0.52 -66.09
N LEU A 933 -1.76 0.55 -65.03
CA LEU A 933 -1.87 -0.43 -63.94
C LEU A 933 -3.08 -0.16 -63.05
N LEU A 934 -3.50 1.09 -62.93
CA LEU A 934 -4.71 1.47 -62.22
C LEU A 934 -5.96 0.84 -62.85
N ASP A 935 -6.08 0.90 -64.18
CA ASP A 935 -7.23 0.30 -64.89
C ASP A 935 -7.20 -1.24 -64.83
N TRP A 936 -6.02 -1.87 -64.82
CA TRP A 936 -5.87 -3.31 -64.59
C TRP A 936 -6.24 -3.70 -63.15
N MET A 937 -5.80 -2.90 -62.17
CA MET A 937 -6.16 -3.07 -60.76
C MET A 937 -7.66 -2.88 -60.53
N GLU A 938 -8.31 -1.89 -61.14
CA GLU A 938 -9.76 -1.70 -61.00
C GLU A 938 -10.51 -2.96 -61.44
N ASN A 939 -10.18 -3.54 -62.60
CA ASN A 939 -10.88 -4.69 -63.14
C ASN A 939 -10.64 -5.99 -62.33
N GLU A 940 -9.40 -6.29 -61.97
CA GLU A 940 -9.07 -7.51 -61.20
C GLU A 940 -9.48 -7.39 -59.73
N LEU A 941 -9.32 -6.22 -59.11
CA LEU A 941 -9.72 -6.00 -57.72
C LEU A 941 -11.25 -6.07 -57.58
N ILE A 942 -12.01 -5.53 -58.53
CA ILE A 942 -13.47 -5.67 -58.57
C ILE A 942 -13.87 -7.14 -58.74
N TRP A 943 -13.18 -7.89 -59.61
CA TRP A 943 -13.43 -9.32 -59.82
C TRP A 943 -13.15 -10.17 -58.57
N ILE A 944 -12.01 -9.99 -57.92
CA ILE A 944 -11.62 -10.74 -56.72
C ILE A 944 -12.56 -10.40 -55.54
N LEU A 945 -12.86 -9.12 -55.32
CA LEU A 945 -13.70 -8.70 -54.20
C LEU A 945 -15.18 -9.07 -54.38
N SER A 946 -15.64 -9.32 -55.61
CA SER A 946 -17.01 -9.81 -55.87
C SER A 946 -17.26 -11.25 -55.38
N HIS A 947 -16.20 -12.04 -55.16
CA HIS A 947 -16.30 -13.43 -54.70
C HIS A 947 -16.26 -13.58 -53.16
N VAL A 948 -16.10 -12.47 -52.40
CA VAL A 948 -16.02 -12.49 -50.93
C VAL A 948 -17.37 -12.09 -50.30
N PRO A 949 -18.06 -13.00 -49.55
CA PRO A 949 -19.37 -12.69 -48.97
C PRO A 949 -19.32 -11.48 -48.02
N GLY A 950 -20.16 -10.47 -48.27
CA GLY A 950 -20.28 -9.27 -47.45
C GLY A 950 -19.49 -8.04 -47.93
N LEU A 951 -18.58 -8.19 -48.91
CA LEU A 951 -17.83 -7.06 -49.51
C LEU A 951 -18.51 -6.45 -50.75
N ALA A 952 -19.48 -7.16 -51.34
CA ALA A 952 -20.26 -6.68 -52.49
C ALA A 952 -21.04 -5.37 -52.22
N SER A 953 -21.42 -5.09 -50.97
CA SER A 953 -22.13 -3.86 -50.58
C SER A 953 -21.21 -2.63 -50.42
N VAL A 954 -19.89 -2.83 -50.31
CA VAL A 954 -18.88 -1.76 -50.11
C VAL A 954 -18.21 -1.38 -51.43
N LEU A 955 -18.29 -2.26 -52.43
CA LEU A 955 -17.64 -2.13 -53.73
C LEU A 955 -17.91 -0.79 -54.45
N PRO A 956 -19.15 -0.27 -54.52
CA PRO A 956 -19.44 1.00 -55.21
C PRO A 956 -18.83 2.24 -54.52
N GLY A 957 -18.67 2.21 -53.19
CA GLY A 957 -18.07 3.30 -52.43
C GLY A 957 -16.54 3.30 -52.50
N LEU A 958 -15.94 2.12 -52.68
CA LEU A 958 -14.49 1.98 -52.87
C LEU A 958 -14.07 2.43 -54.27
N THR A 959 -14.83 2.07 -55.30
CA THR A 959 -14.58 2.49 -56.69
C THR A 959 -14.74 4.00 -56.87
N ALA A 960 -15.75 4.62 -56.23
CA ALA A 960 -15.89 6.08 -56.24
C ALA A 960 -14.72 6.82 -55.56
N LYS A 961 -14.17 6.28 -54.46
CA LYS A 961 -12.98 6.85 -53.79
C LYS A 961 -11.69 6.66 -54.59
N LEU A 962 -11.56 5.53 -55.28
CA LEU A 962 -10.45 5.28 -56.21
C LEU A 962 -10.51 6.27 -57.39
N HIS A 963 -11.68 6.52 -57.96
CA HIS A 963 -11.87 7.55 -58.99
C HIS A 963 -11.62 8.98 -58.47
N ALA A 964 -12.02 9.32 -57.24
CA ALA A 964 -11.72 10.63 -56.65
C ALA A 964 -10.22 10.81 -56.36
N MET A 965 -9.50 9.75 -55.98
CA MET A 965 -8.03 9.78 -55.89
C MET A 965 -7.39 9.87 -57.28
N LYS A 966 -7.95 9.18 -58.28
CA LYS A 966 -7.54 9.25 -59.70
C LYS A 966 -7.59 10.70 -60.18
N GLU A 967 -8.72 11.40 -60.02
CA GLU A 967 -8.84 12.82 -60.39
C GLU A 967 -7.89 13.74 -59.61
N LYS A 968 -7.77 13.55 -58.29
CA LYS A 968 -6.92 14.40 -57.45
C LYS A 968 -5.41 14.26 -57.72
N TYR A 969 -4.98 13.13 -58.27
CA TYR A 969 -3.57 12.87 -58.61
C TYR A 969 -3.24 13.02 -60.10
N ILE A 970 -4.23 12.91 -61.01
CA ILE A 970 -4.01 12.92 -62.48
C ILE A 970 -4.41 14.24 -63.15
N ASP A 971 -5.11 15.16 -62.48
CA ASP A 971 -5.34 16.52 -63.01
C ASP A 971 -4.01 17.31 -63.12
N ALA A 972 -3.30 17.07 -64.21
CA ALA A 972 -2.55 18.11 -64.89
C ALA A 972 -3.58 19.00 -65.62
N PRO A 973 -3.53 20.33 -65.46
CA PRO A 973 -4.41 21.22 -66.21
C PRO A 973 -4.18 21.08 -67.72
N PRO A 974 -5.21 21.29 -68.57
CA PRO A 974 -5.10 21.23 -70.03
C PRO A 974 -4.15 22.33 -70.57
N PRO A 975 -3.69 22.21 -71.84
CA PRO A 975 -2.35 22.64 -72.25
C PRO A 975 -2.18 24.17 -72.38
N VAL A 976 -0.90 24.57 -72.52
CA VAL A 976 -0.34 25.88 -73.00
C VAL A 976 0.13 26.84 -71.87
N PRO A 977 1.27 27.58 -71.99
CA PRO A 977 2.61 27.32 -72.54
C PRO A 977 3.72 27.50 -71.46
N SER A 978 4.99 27.34 -71.89
CA SER A 978 6.27 27.51 -71.16
C SER A 978 6.32 28.60 -70.06
N HIS A 979 7.04 28.27 -68.97
CA HIS A 979 7.37 29.06 -67.77
C HIS A 979 6.39 29.03 -66.60
N ILE A 980 6.33 27.91 -65.86
CA ILE A 980 5.91 27.93 -64.45
C ILE A 980 6.85 27.06 -63.62
N LYS A 981 7.58 27.71 -62.70
CA LYS A 981 8.31 27.07 -61.59
C LYS A 981 7.32 26.22 -60.81
N VAL A 982 7.59 24.92 -60.68
CA VAL A 982 6.85 24.04 -59.75
C VAL A 982 6.93 24.70 -58.36
N ASN A 983 5.79 25.13 -57.84
CA ASN A 983 5.72 25.77 -56.52
C ASN A 983 6.27 24.79 -55.47
N LYS A 984 7.28 25.26 -54.73
CA LYS A 984 7.81 24.59 -53.54
C LYS A 984 6.64 24.17 -52.66
N TRP A 985 6.54 22.88 -52.38
CA TRP A 985 5.59 22.36 -51.40
C TRP A 985 5.74 23.14 -50.08
N ASP A 986 4.63 23.61 -49.52
CA ASP A 986 4.61 24.58 -48.43
C ASP A 986 5.36 24.06 -47.18
N PHE A 987 6.60 24.53 -47.00
CA PHE A 987 7.42 24.31 -45.80
C PHE A 987 6.73 24.76 -44.49
N SER A 988 5.63 25.51 -44.58
CA SER A 988 4.78 25.95 -43.48
C SER A 988 4.17 24.77 -42.68
N PHE A 989 3.62 23.76 -43.35
CA PHE A 989 3.00 22.61 -42.68
C PHE A 989 4.05 21.74 -41.95
N ALA A 990 5.21 21.53 -42.57
CA ALA A 990 6.33 20.83 -41.95
C ALA A 990 6.86 21.55 -40.70
N THR A 991 6.84 22.88 -40.68
CA THR A 991 7.34 23.68 -39.55
C THR A 991 6.39 23.63 -38.34
N ILE A 992 5.07 23.75 -38.57
CA ILE A 992 4.05 23.60 -37.52
C ILE A 992 4.10 22.18 -36.93
N TRP A 993 4.24 21.17 -37.79
CA TRP A 993 4.33 19.78 -37.36
C TRP A 993 5.61 19.47 -36.58
N ASN A 994 6.75 20.03 -36.99
CA ASN A 994 8.00 19.94 -36.23
C ASN A 994 7.86 20.53 -34.82
N GLY A 995 7.04 21.58 -34.65
CA GLY A 995 6.72 22.15 -33.33
C GLY A 995 5.92 21.18 -32.44
N ILE A 996 4.94 20.48 -33.00
CA ILE A 996 4.14 19.46 -32.29
C ILE A 996 5.03 18.27 -31.88
N VAL A 997 5.90 17.80 -32.77
CA VAL A 997 6.85 16.72 -32.48
C VAL A 997 7.80 17.11 -31.34
N TRP A 998 8.29 18.36 -31.32
CA TRP A 998 9.12 18.87 -30.23
C TRP A 998 8.40 18.89 -28.88
N LEU A 999 7.12 19.30 -28.85
CA LEU A 999 6.30 19.27 -27.64
C LEU A 999 6.06 17.84 -27.12
N MET A 1000 5.84 16.89 -28.02
CA MET A 1000 5.70 15.47 -27.65
C MET A 1000 7.00 14.91 -27.06
N ILE A 1001 8.15 15.21 -27.68
CA ILE A 1001 9.47 14.80 -27.18
C ILE A 1001 9.75 15.41 -25.80
N LEU A 1002 9.41 16.69 -25.60
CA LEU A 1002 9.58 17.37 -24.31
C LEU A 1002 8.70 16.75 -23.21
N ASN A 1003 7.44 16.46 -23.51
CA ASN A 1003 6.54 15.80 -22.57
C ASN A 1003 7.04 14.41 -22.18
N PHE A 1004 7.53 13.65 -23.16
CA PHE A 1004 8.13 12.33 -22.92
C PHE A 1004 9.38 12.43 -22.02
N PHE A 1005 10.24 13.43 -22.25
CA PHE A 1005 11.40 13.70 -21.41
C PHE A 1005 10.99 14.02 -19.96
N VAL A 1006 9.98 14.87 -19.75
CA VAL A 1006 9.44 15.21 -18.42
C VAL A 1006 8.94 13.97 -17.68
N LYS A 1007 8.25 13.06 -18.37
CA LYS A 1007 7.79 11.79 -17.80
C LYS A 1007 8.96 10.88 -17.39
N ILE A 1008 9.99 10.76 -18.24
CA ILE A 1008 11.19 9.96 -17.93
C ILE A 1008 11.88 10.48 -16.67
N VAL A 1009 12.12 11.78 -16.59
CA VAL A 1009 12.81 12.41 -15.46
C VAL A 1009 12.03 12.16 -14.17
N THR A 1010 10.72 12.41 -14.19
CA THR A 1010 9.83 12.23 -13.03
C THR A 1010 9.79 10.76 -12.57
N ALA A 1011 9.52 9.83 -13.48
CA ALA A 1011 9.42 8.41 -13.14
C ALA A 1011 10.74 7.83 -12.61
N THR A 1012 11.87 8.26 -13.19
CA THR A 1012 13.21 7.82 -12.75
C THR A 1012 13.54 8.35 -11.35
N ALA A 1013 13.21 9.62 -11.06
CA ALA A 1013 13.40 10.23 -9.75
C ALA A 1013 12.54 9.55 -8.67
N GLN A 1014 11.24 9.36 -8.93
CA GLN A 1014 10.31 8.67 -8.02
C GLN A 1014 10.78 7.25 -7.71
N ARG A 1015 11.21 6.49 -8.73
CA ARG A 1015 11.73 5.14 -8.54
C ARG A 1015 13.01 5.11 -7.71
N HIS A 1016 13.88 6.10 -7.86
CA HIS A 1016 15.09 6.21 -7.06
C HIS A 1016 14.79 6.55 -5.61
N LEU A 1017 13.89 7.51 -5.35
CA LEU A 1017 13.43 7.84 -4.01
C LEU A 1017 12.78 6.64 -3.33
N LYS A 1018 11.87 5.94 -4.03
CA LYS A 1018 11.22 4.73 -3.52
C LYS A 1018 12.24 3.66 -3.12
N LYS A 1019 13.25 3.40 -3.95
CA LYS A 1019 14.34 2.45 -3.60
C LYS A 1019 15.18 2.91 -2.41
N LYS A 1020 15.36 4.21 -2.22
CA LYS A 1020 16.10 4.76 -1.07
C LYS A 1020 15.29 4.59 0.21
N GLN A 1021 13.99 4.94 0.18
CA GLN A 1021 13.06 4.73 1.28
C GLN A 1021 12.83 3.23 1.59
N GLU A 1022 12.76 2.37 0.57
CA GLU A 1022 12.70 0.91 0.76
C GLU A 1022 13.97 0.36 1.41
N LYS A 1023 15.15 0.90 1.06
CA LYS A 1023 16.39 0.54 1.74
C LYS A 1023 16.44 1.07 3.16
N GLU A 1024 15.95 2.27 3.40
CA GLU A 1024 15.82 2.83 4.75
C GLU A 1024 14.90 1.96 5.59
N ILE A 1025 13.72 1.60 5.09
CA ILE A 1025 12.81 0.66 5.75
C ILE A 1025 13.44 -0.72 5.91
N ALA A 1026 14.11 -1.27 4.88
CA ALA A 1026 14.74 -2.58 4.95
C ALA A 1026 15.91 -2.62 5.95
N VAL A 1027 16.67 -1.54 6.06
CA VAL A 1027 17.67 -1.37 7.11
C VAL A 1027 16.99 -1.33 8.47
N LEU A 1028 15.84 -0.67 8.60
CA LEU A 1028 15.02 -0.65 9.82
C LEU A 1028 14.34 -2.00 10.14
N THR A 1029 14.18 -2.91 9.17
CA THR A 1029 13.40 -4.16 9.33
C THR A 1029 14.18 -5.47 9.16
N HIS A 1030 15.38 -5.48 8.56
CA HIS A 1030 16.04 -6.71 8.08
C HIS A 1030 17.58 -6.70 8.15
N SER A 1031 18.21 -5.89 8.99
CA SER A 1031 19.61 -6.15 9.33
C SER A 1031 19.69 -7.20 10.44
N ASP A 1032 19.55 -8.46 10.01
CA ASP A 1032 19.73 -9.72 10.77
C ASP A 1032 21.10 -9.82 11.47
#